data_AF-A0A1E3AQB5-F1
#
_entry.id   AF-A0A1E3AQB5-F1
#
_cell.length_a   1.000
_cell.length_b   1.000
_cell.length_c   1.000
_cell.angle_alpha   90.00
_cell.angle_beta   90.00
_cell.angle_gamma   90.00
#
_symmetry.space_group_name_H-M   'P 1'
#
loop_
_entity.id
_entity.type
_entity.pdbx_description
1 polymer ?
#
loop_
_entity_poly.entity_id
_entity_poly.type
_entity_poly.pdbx_seq_one_letter_code
_entity_poly.pdbx_strand_id
1 'polypeptide(L)'
;MLYQTTQEHEAFRQKMRGFAESEVKPIAFMLDQNNEFPAEAVKKLGEMGLMGIPYPKEYGGAGLDVLSYAIAVEELSRVDGGTGVILSAHVSLGSWPIFAFGNEAQKKKYLIPLAKGEKIGAFGLTEPNAGSDAGGTETTAVLKGDYYLLNGGKIFITNAPKADTYVVFAVTTPDIGTRGISAFIVEKGWEGFEFGDHYDKMGIRSSSTAELIFNDVKVPKENLLGKEGEGFKIAMATLDGGRIGIASQALGIAQGAFEHALEYSKERVQFGKPICQQQAVSFKLADMATKLRCARLLIYSAAELKENHEPYGMEAAMAKQYASDIALEVTNDALQIFGGSGYLKGMEVERAYRDAKITTIYEGTNEIQRVVIASHLIGKMPKDAGGPAKITKKAAPVTGYRKKQILKEGSAKERVEALVAALQKDGYDFSVGIPLDTPISRAERVVSAGKGIGSRENMKLIEALAVQAGAAVGSSRPVAETLKYVPLNRYVGMSGQKFTGNLYIACGISGAVQHLKGIRDASTIVAINKNANAPIFKNCDYGIVGDVMEILPLLTAALDNGEAKKPAPPMVKMKRPLPPKPAPIGKIYTCGGCGYEYNPAVGDADADIAPGTLFEKLPEDWVCPECAESKDMFM
;
A
#
# COMPACT_ATOMS: atom_id res chain seq x y z
N MET A 1 -2.37 -38.80 14.83
CA MET A 1 -1.81 -37.88 15.85
C MET A 1 -2.95 -37.19 16.56
N LEU A 2 -2.92 -37.12 17.89
CA LEU A 2 -3.85 -36.32 18.69
C LEU A 2 -3.21 -34.94 18.87
N TYR A 3 -3.85 -33.88 18.38
CA TYR A 3 -3.37 -32.50 18.60
C TYR A 3 -4.07 -31.91 19.82
N GLN A 4 -3.30 -31.66 20.89
CA GLN A 4 -3.81 -31.14 22.16
C GLN A 4 -2.90 -30.03 22.68
N THR A 5 -3.49 -28.88 23.03
CA THR A 5 -2.82 -27.78 23.71
C THR A 5 -2.45 -28.17 25.14
N THR A 6 -1.38 -27.59 25.68
CA THR A 6 -0.95 -27.82 27.06
C THR A 6 -1.87 -27.10 28.04
N GLN A 7 -1.78 -27.43 29.33
CA GLN A 7 -2.49 -26.68 30.37
C GLN A 7 -2.04 -25.21 30.43
N GLU A 8 -0.77 -24.93 30.14
CA GLU A 8 -0.22 -23.58 30.07
C GLU A 8 -0.83 -22.79 28.91
N HIS A 9 -1.01 -23.42 27.75
CA HIS A 9 -1.68 -22.81 26.61
C HIS A 9 -3.14 -22.46 26.93
N GLU A 10 -3.88 -23.34 27.60
CA GLU A 10 -5.27 -23.07 27.97
C GLU A 10 -5.39 -22.03 29.09
N ALA A 11 -4.47 -22.01 30.06
CA ALA A 11 -4.40 -20.95 31.06
C ALA A 11 -4.10 -19.59 30.41
N PHE A 12 -3.17 -19.56 29.45
CA PHE A 12 -2.85 -18.37 28.68
C PHE A 12 -4.03 -17.91 27.81
N ARG A 13 -4.76 -18.84 27.16
CA ARG A 13 -6.00 -18.56 26.44
C ARG A 13 -7.02 -17.87 27.35
N GLN A 14 -7.26 -18.40 28.54
CA GLN A 14 -8.19 -17.80 29.50
C GLN A 14 -7.77 -16.38 29.90
N LYS A 15 -6.48 -16.16 30.13
CA LYS A 15 -5.93 -14.82 30.41
C LYS A 15 -6.20 -13.85 29.25
N MET A 16 -5.91 -14.27 28.01
CA MET A 16 -6.14 -13.45 26.82
C MET A 16 -7.62 -13.20 26.55
N ARG A 17 -8.47 -14.21 26.75
CA ARG A 17 -9.93 -14.10 26.66
C ARG A 17 -10.47 -13.09 27.66
N GLY A 18 -10.04 -13.19 28.92
CA GLY A 18 -10.44 -12.26 29.96
C GLY A 18 -10.08 -10.82 29.61
N PHE A 19 -8.86 -10.58 29.12
CA PHE A 19 -8.44 -9.26 28.64
C PHE A 19 -9.27 -8.76 27.45
N ALA A 20 -9.49 -9.61 26.44
CA ALA A 20 -10.28 -9.23 25.27
C ALA A 20 -11.73 -8.86 25.66
N GLU A 21 -12.33 -9.58 26.59
CA GLU A 21 -13.70 -9.32 27.05
C GLU A 21 -13.82 -8.08 27.93
N SER A 22 -12.85 -7.80 28.81
CA SER A 22 -12.92 -6.69 29.75
C SER A 22 -12.41 -5.37 29.16
N GLU A 23 -11.39 -5.41 28.31
CA GLU A 23 -10.67 -4.21 27.84
C GLU A 23 -10.94 -3.85 26.39
N VAL A 24 -11.20 -4.84 25.53
CA VAL A 24 -11.36 -4.62 24.08
C VAL A 24 -12.83 -4.59 23.66
N LYS A 25 -13.62 -5.57 24.12
CA LYS A 25 -15.04 -5.71 23.74
C LYS A 25 -15.88 -4.46 24.01
N PRO A 26 -15.74 -3.77 25.18
CA PRO A 26 -16.57 -2.61 25.48
C PRO A 26 -16.35 -1.41 24.54
N ILE A 27 -15.19 -1.33 23.89
CA ILE A 27 -14.80 -0.20 23.04
C ILE A 27 -14.83 -0.52 21.54
N ALA A 28 -14.88 -1.80 21.15
CA ALA A 28 -14.76 -2.25 19.76
C ALA A 28 -15.74 -1.57 18.80
N PHE A 29 -17.01 -1.42 19.20
CA PHE A 29 -18.02 -0.74 18.37
C PHE A 29 -17.66 0.72 18.07
N MET A 30 -17.23 1.48 19.09
CA MET A 30 -16.87 2.89 18.92
C MET A 30 -15.61 3.05 18.06
N LEU A 31 -14.62 2.17 18.25
CA LEU A 31 -13.41 2.16 17.43
C LEU A 31 -13.72 1.87 15.96
N ASP A 32 -14.60 0.91 15.67
CA ASP A 32 -15.04 0.61 14.30
C ASP A 32 -15.79 1.79 13.67
N GLN A 33 -16.74 2.36 14.42
CA GLN A 33 -17.54 3.50 13.96
C GLN A 33 -16.67 4.72 13.64
N ASN A 34 -15.71 5.04 14.52
CA ASN A 34 -14.88 6.24 14.41
C ASN A 34 -13.60 6.04 13.59
N ASN A 35 -13.26 4.79 13.20
CA ASN A 35 -12.01 4.44 12.54
C ASN A 35 -10.78 4.84 13.39
N GLU A 36 -10.80 4.43 14.67
CA GLU A 36 -9.85 4.85 15.70
C GLU A 36 -8.96 3.71 16.22
N PHE A 37 -7.70 4.04 16.52
CA PHE A 37 -6.73 3.09 17.07
C PHE A 37 -6.91 2.89 18.59
N PRO A 38 -6.92 1.65 19.11
CA PRO A 38 -7.12 1.34 20.53
C PRO A 38 -5.85 1.58 21.37
N ALA A 39 -5.42 2.84 21.49
CA ALA A 39 -4.15 3.19 22.14
C ALA A 39 -4.01 2.66 23.57
N GLU A 40 -5.05 2.81 24.39
CA GLU A 40 -5.03 2.34 25.79
C GLU A 40 -4.98 0.81 25.91
N ALA A 41 -5.72 0.08 25.07
CA ALA A 41 -5.67 -1.39 25.09
C ALA A 41 -4.29 -1.91 24.64
N VAL A 42 -3.69 -1.28 23.61
CA VAL A 42 -2.33 -1.63 23.15
C VAL A 42 -1.29 -1.31 24.21
N LYS A 43 -1.42 -0.18 24.92
CA LYS A 43 -0.55 0.16 26.04
C LYS A 43 -0.64 -0.89 27.17
N LYS A 44 -1.86 -1.30 27.54
CA LYS A 44 -2.07 -2.38 28.54
C LYS A 44 -1.45 -3.71 28.10
N LEU A 45 -1.54 -4.07 26.82
CA LEU A 45 -0.84 -5.25 26.29
C LEU A 45 0.68 -5.15 26.50
N GLY A 46 1.27 -3.97 26.31
CA GLY A 46 2.68 -3.69 26.61
C GLY A 46 3.00 -3.86 28.09
N GLU A 47 2.22 -3.25 28.98
CA GLU A 47 2.36 -3.36 30.45
C GLU A 47 2.23 -4.81 30.95
N MET A 48 1.45 -5.64 30.27
CA MET A 48 1.30 -7.08 30.55
C MET A 48 2.46 -7.94 29.99
N GLY A 49 3.41 -7.34 29.25
CA GLY A 49 4.50 -8.04 28.57
C GLY A 49 4.07 -8.83 27.33
N LEU A 50 2.89 -8.54 26.78
CA LEU A 50 2.27 -9.31 25.70
C LEU A 50 2.57 -8.78 24.30
N MET A 51 3.30 -7.66 24.18
CA MET A 51 3.77 -7.18 22.87
C MET A 51 5.01 -7.95 22.39
N GLY A 52 5.68 -8.69 23.27
CA GLY A 52 6.85 -9.52 22.95
C GLY A 52 6.67 -11.00 23.29
N ILE A 53 5.47 -11.57 23.03
CA ILE A 53 5.11 -12.95 23.42
C ILE A 53 6.20 -13.98 23.08
N PRO A 54 6.62 -14.12 21.80
CA PRO A 54 7.56 -15.17 21.42
C PRO A 54 9.03 -14.82 21.68
N TYR A 55 9.33 -13.61 22.17
CA TYR A 55 10.72 -13.17 22.27
C TYR A 55 11.34 -13.58 23.61
N PRO A 56 12.63 -13.95 23.63
CA PRO A 56 13.34 -14.30 24.85
C PRO A 56 13.31 -13.20 25.91
N LYS A 57 13.31 -13.61 27.18
CA LYS A 57 13.32 -12.69 28.33
C LYS A 57 14.54 -11.76 28.34
N GLU A 58 15.68 -12.20 27.80
CA GLU A 58 16.89 -11.37 27.67
C GLU A 58 16.69 -10.12 26.77
N TYR A 59 15.73 -10.18 25.84
CA TYR A 59 15.32 -9.03 25.02
C TYR A 59 14.06 -8.35 25.55
N GLY A 60 13.60 -8.69 26.76
CA GLY A 60 12.40 -8.11 27.37
C GLY A 60 11.08 -8.69 26.89
N GLY A 61 11.09 -9.82 26.17
CA GLY A 61 9.89 -10.55 25.79
C GLY A 61 9.36 -11.48 26.89
N ALA A 62 8.21 -12.11 26.63
CA ALA A 62 7.58 -13.03 27.58
C ALA A 62 8.25 -14.41 27.62
N GLY A 63 8.97 -14.79 26.55
CA GLY A 63 9.59 -16.11 26.38
C GLY A 63 8.57 -17.24 26.27
N LEU A 64 7.40 -16.96 25.68
CA LEU A 64 6.39 -17.97 25.36
C LEU A 64 6.60 -18.47 23.92
N ASP A 65 5.88 -19.51 23.52
CA ASP A 65 6.03 -20.13 22.21
C ASP A 65 5.17 -19.45 21.12
N VAL A 66 5.42 -19.81 19.86
CA VAL A 66 4.65 -19.32 18.71
C VAL A 66 3.17 -19.71 18.81
N LEU A 67 2.84 -20.84 19.44
CA LEU A 67 1.46 -21.27 19.66
C LEU A 67 0.72 -20.34 20.64
N SER A 68 1.38 -19.92 21.73
CA SER A 68 0.86 -18.89 22.63
C SER A 68 0.63 -17.56 21.89
N TYR A 69 1.53 -17.17 20.98
CA TYR A 69 1.31 -16.01 20.10
C TYR A 69 0.04 -16.18 19.24
N ALA A 70 -0.15 -17.34 18.60
CA ALA A 70 -1.34 -17.62 17.80
C ALA A 70 -2.63 -17.53 18.64
N ILE A 71 -2.61 -18.06 19.87
CA ILE A 71 -3.72 -17.99 20.83
C ILE A 71 -4.05 -16.54 21.19
N ALA A 72 -3.05 -15.69 21.45
CA ALA A 72 -3.28 -14.28 21.76
C ALA A 72 -3.96 -13.54 20.60
N VAL A 73 -3.49 -13.76 19.37
CA VAL A 73 -4.09 -13.14 18.19
C VAL A 73 -5.51 -13.64 17.97
N GLU A 74 -5.76 -14.94 18.14
CA GLU A 74 -7.10 -15.54 18.03
C GLU A 74 -8.08 -14.92 19.03
N GLU A 75 -7.71 -14.87 20.32
CA GLU A 75 -8.62 -14.40 21.37
C GLU A 75 -8.91 -12.89 21.28
N LEU A 76 -7.93 -12.07 20.86
CA LEU A 76 -8.16 -10.66 20.56
C LEU A 76 -9.09 -10.49 19.35
N SER A 77 -8.84 -11.23 18.27
CA SER A 77 -9.60 -11.13 17.02
C SER A 77 -11.02 -11.69 17.13
N ARG A 78 -11.28 -12.55 18.12
CA ARG A 78 -12.63 -13.01 18.49
C ARG A 78 -13.54 -11.87 18.89
N VAL A 79 -12.97 -10.79 19.41
CA VAL A 79 -13.70 -9.60 19.85
C VAL A 79 -13.51 -8.45 18.86
N ASP A 80 -12.29 -8.20 18.41
CA ASP A 80 -11.98 -7.12 17.48
C ASP A 80 -10.82 -7.50 16.54
N GLY A 81 -11.15 -7.67 15.26
CA GLY A 81 -10.17 -8.08 14.24
C GLY A 81 -9.04 -7.07 14.05
N GLY A 82 -9.29 -5.78 14.30
CA GLY A 82 -8.26 -4.74 14.20
C GLY A 82 -7.25 -4.78 15.35
N THR A 83 -7.69 -4.99 16.60
CA THR A 83 -6.79 -5.17 17.75
C THR A 83 -5.91 -6.40 17.57
N GLY A 84 -6.48 -7.51 17.07
CA GLY A 84 -5.71 -8.72 16.77
C GLY A 84 -4.61 -8.49 15.73
N VAL A 85 -4.89 -7.78 14.64
CA VAL A 85 -3.86 -7.50 13.61
C VAL A 85 -2.82 -6.47 14.06
N ILE A 86 -3.15 -5.57 14.99
CA ILE A 86 -2.16 -4.64 15.58
C ILE A 86 -1.06 -5.44 16.28
N LEU A 87 -1.45 -6.41 17.12
CA LEU A 87 -0.50 -7.30 17.79
C LEU A 87 0.25 -8.16 16.78
N SER A 88 -0.46 -8.77 15.83
CA SER A 88 0.16 -9.62 14.81
C SER A 88 1.20 -8.87 13.98
N ALA A 89 0.86 -7.72 13.41
CA ALA A 89 1.79 -6.90 12.62
C ALA A 89 2.98 -6.41 13.47
N HIS A 90 2.76 -6.06 14.73
CA HIS A 90 3.83 -5.68 15.65
C HIS A 90 4.83 -6.83 15.86
N VAL A 91 4.32 -8.01 16.22
CA VAL A 91 5.14 -9.18 16.57
C VAL A 91 5.74 -9.79 15.30
N SER A 92 4.92 -10.37 14.42
CA SER A 92 5.44 -11.19 13.34
C SER A 92 6.07 -10.41 12.19
N LEU A 93 5.74 -9.12 12.01
CA LEU A 93 6.25 -8.33 10.90
C LEU A 93 7.23 -7.23 11.31
N GLY A 94 6.90 -6.44 12.33
CA GLY A 94 7.73 -5.33 12.78
C GLY A 94 8.94 -5.78 13.60
N SER A 95 8.73 -6.71 14.52
CA SER A 95 9.73 -7.11 15.52
C SER A 95 10.53 -8.34 15.10
N TRP A 96 9.88 -9.35 14.50
CA TRP A 96 10.52 -10.61 14.14
C TRP A 96 11.72 -10.48 13.18
N PRO A 97 11.70 -9.69 12.09
CA PRO A 97 12.88 -9.58 11.23
C PRO A 97 14.07 -8.93 11.93
N ILE A 98 13.83 -8.03 12.91
CA ILE A 98 14.90 -7.46 13.74
C ILE A 98 15.47 -8.52 14.67
N PHE A 99 14.62 -9.36 15.27
CA PHE A 99 15.07 -10.49 16.09
C PHE A 99 15.88 -11.51 15.28
N ALA A 100 15.41 -11.88 14.09
CA ALA A 100 16.01 -12.95 13.28
C ALA A 100 17.26 -12.53 12.51
N PHE A 101 17.30 -11.29 12.00
CA PHE A 101 18.37 -10.81 11.10
C PHE A 101 19.16 -9.62 11.67
N GLY A 102 18.74 -9.07 12.81
CA GLY A 102 19.43 -7.98 13.45
C GLY A 102 20.71 -8.43 14.15
N ASN A 103 21.74 -7.59 14.10
CA ASN A 103 22.90 -7.75 14.98
C ASN A 103 22.54 -7.36 16.44
N GLU A 104 23.41 -7.69 17.39
CA GLU A 104 23.16 -7.42 18.81
C GLU A 104 22.91 -5.94 19.14
N ALA A 105 23.58 -5.01 18.45
CA ALA A 105 23.34 -3.59 18.64
C ALA A 105 21.93 -3.18 18.17
N GLN A 106 21.47 -3.70 17.03
CA GLN A 106 20.13 -3.48 16.51
C GLN A 106 19.05 -4.12 17.42
N LYS A 107 19.27 -5.34 17.92
CA LYS A 107 18.33 -5.96 18.87
C LYS A 107 18.21 -5.15 20.15
N LYS A 108 19.33 -4.72 20.73
CA LYS A 108 19.31 -3.87 21.94
C LYS A 108 18.60 -2.54 21.70
N LYS A 109 18.85 -1.89 20.57
CA LYS A 109 18.28 -0.57 20.25
C LYS A 109 16.80 -0.63 19.86
N TYR A 110 16.40 -1.62 19.06
CA TYR A 110 15.07 -1.65 18.43
C TYR A 110 14.19 -2.77 18.95
N LEU A 111 14.70 -4.00 19.10
CA LEU A 111 13.87 -5.13 19.53
C LEU A 111 13.42 -4.98 21.00
N ILE A 112 14.31 -4.53 21.90
CA ILE A 112 13.97 -4.45 23.33
C ILE A 112 12.77 -3.51 23.59
N PRO A 113 12.74 -2.26 23.09
CA PRO A 113 11.57 -1.40 23.25
C PRO A 113 10.29 -1.98 22.61
N LEU A 114 10.42 -2.70 21.50
CA LEU A 114 9.29 -3.37 20.84
C LEU A 114 8.75 -4.52 21.71
N ALA A 115 9.61 -5.43 22.16
CA ALA A 115 9.23 -6.59 22.95
C ALA A 115 8.59 -6.21 24.29
N LYS A 116 9.04 -5.11 24.90
CA LYS A 116 8.42 -4.53 26.11
C LYS A 116 7.12 -3.78 25.85
N GLY A 117 6.74 -3.54 24.59
CA GLY A 117 5.57 -2.75 24.23
C GLY A 117 5.71 -1.24 24.47
N GLU A 118 6.94 -0.74 24.64
CA GLU A 118 7.23 0.70 24.78
C GLU A 118 7.15 1.42 23.42
N LYS A 119 7.41 0.70 22.33
CA LYS A 119 7.30 1.15 20.94
C LYS A 119 6.45 0.16 20.13
N ILE A 120 5.88 0.62 19.01
CA ILE A 120 5.13 -0.23 18.09
C ILE A 120 5.90 -0.43 16.77
N GLY A 121 5.94 -1.67 16.28
CA GLY A 121 6.56 -2.06 15.02
C GLY A 121 5.58 -2.08 13.84
N ALA A 122 6.10 -1.81 12.65
CA ALA A 122 5.39 -1.92 11.37
C ALA A 122 6.31 -2.40 10.23
N PHE A 123 5.72 -2.82 9.12
CA PHE A 123 6.40 -3.47 8.00
C PHE A 123 6.03 -2.83 6.67
N GLY A 124 7.00 -2.19 6.01
CA GLY A 124 6.84 -1.39 4.80
C GLY A 124 7.37 -2.09 3.55
N LEU A 125 6.56 -2.95 2.93
CA LEU A 125 6.92 -3.66 1.69
C LEU A 125 6.14 -3.14 0.47
N THR A 126 4.81 -3.11 0.57
CA THR A 126 3.89 -2.90 -0.55
C THR A 126 3.96 -1.49 -1.14
N GLU A 127 3.91 -1.40 -2.47
CA GLU A 127 3.86 -0.16 -3.25
C GLU A 127 2.69 -0.18 -4.24
N PRO A 128 2.30 0.96 -4.84
CA PRO A 128 1.21 1.00 -5.81
C PRO A 128 1.38 0.04 -7.00
N ASN A 129 2.61 -0.24 -7.40
CA ASN A 129 2.97 -1.18 -8.48
C ASN A 129 3.42 -2.56 -7.97
N ALA A 130 3.70 -2.71 -6.67
CA ALA A 130 4.29 -3.91 -6.07
C ALA A 130 3.43 -4.42 -4.90
N GLY A 131 2.41 -5.20 -5.24
CA GLY A 131 1.54 -5.92 -4.30
C GLY A 131 1.90 -7.40 -4.21
N SER A 132 1.17 -8.23 -4.95
CA SER A 132 1.51 -9.66 -5.11
C SER A 132 2.88 -9.87 -5.76
N ASP A 133 3.28 -9.00 -6.68
CA ASP A 133 4.65 -8.92 -7.21
C ASP A 133 5.51 -8.03 -6.30
N ALA A 134 5.80 -8.53 -5.10
CA ALA A 134 6.57 -7.78 -4.11
C ALA A 134 8.02 -7.49 -4.55
N GLY A 135 8.53 -8.22 -5.55
CA GLY A 135 9.86 -7.99 -6.13
C GLY A 135 9.95 -6.74 -7.00
N GLY A 136 8.80 -6.18 -7.43
CA GLY A 136 8.72 -4.98 -8.26
C GLY A 136 8.85 -3.65 -7.52
N THR A 137 9.37 -3.64 -6.27
CA THR A 137 9.51 -2.42 -5.46
C THR A 137 10.38 -1.36 -6.17
N GLU A 138 9.94 -0.10 -6.16
CA GLU A 138 10.63 1.05 -6.78
C GLU A 138 11.24 2.02 -5.75
N THR A 139 10.93 1.91 -4.45
CA THR A 139 11.62 2.69 -3.40
C THR A 139 13.11 2.41 -3.46
N THR A 140 13.94 3.45 -3.48
CA THR A 140 15.40 3.34 -3.59
C THR A 140 16.12 3.68 -2.30
N ALA A 141 17.31 3.14 -2.13
CA ALA A 141 18.23 3.44 -1.05
C ALA A 141 19.65 3.58 -1.60
N VAL A 142 20.19 4.80 -1.65
CA VAL A 142 21.52 5.06 -2.23
C VAL A 142 22.53 5.33 -1.12
N LEU A 143 23.61 4.54 -1.05
CA LEU A 143 24.68 4.76 -0.07
C LEU A 143 25.40 6.10 -0.32
N LYS A 144 25.51 6.90 0.74
CA LYS A 144 26.15 8.23 0.79
C LYS A 144 27.05 8.32 2.03
N GLY A 145 28.23 7.67 1.95
CA GLY A 145 29.18 7.66 3.07
C GLY A 145 28.71 6.76 4.21
N ASP A 146 28.23 7.37 5.29
CA ASP A 146 27.78 6.72 6.53
C ASP A 146 26.27 6.53 6.64
N TYR A 147 25.49 6.91 5.62
CA TYR A 147 24.04 6.69 5.55
C TYR A 147 23.57 6.26 4.15
N TYR A 148 22.40 5.64 4.07
CA TYR A 148 21.62 5.45 2.85
C TYR A 148 20.57 6.56 2.72
N LEU A 149 20.45 7.13 1.52
CA LEU A 149 19.42 8.11 1.20
C LEU A 149 18.21 7.38 0.60
N LEU A 150 17.11 7.30 1.36
CA LEU A 150 15.88 6.62 0.96
C LEU A 150 14.89 7.57 0.29
N ASN A 151 14.34 7.13 -0.85
CA ASN A 151 13.32 7.85 -1.60
C ASN A 151 12.26 6.90 -2.15
N GLY A 152 10.98 7.29 -2.02
CA GLY A 152 9.86 6.51 -2.52
C GLY A 152 8.69 6.55 -1.56
N GLY A 153 7.94 5.45 -1.49
CA GLY A 153 6.83 5.35 -0.57
C GLY A 153 6.23 3.95 -0.53
N LYS A 154 5.53 3.66 0.56
CA LYS A 154 4.80 2.40 0.77
C LYS A 154 3.32 2.69 0.99
N ILE A 155 2.47 1.75 0.63
CA ILE A 155 1.01 1.86 0.82
C ILE A 155 0.49 0.70 1.65
N PHE A 156 -0.65 0.91 2.29
CA PHE A 156 -1.34 -0.09 3.11
C PHE A 156 -0.52 -0.61 4.30
N ILE A 157 0.28 0.26 4.93
CA ILE A 157 1.13 -0.15 6.04
C ILE A 157 0.35 -0.16 7.34
N THR A 158 0.03 -1.35 7.81
CA THR A 158 -0.58 -1.59 9.13
C THR A 158 0.30 -1.00 10.24
N ASN A 159 -0.36 -0.50 11.28
CA ASN A 159 0.21 0.27 12.39
C ASN A 159 0.73 1.67 12.00
N ALA A 160 0.87 2.04 10.73
CA ALA A 160 1.18 3.44 10.37
C ALA A 160 -0.05 4.35 10.56
N PRO A 161 0.09 5.59 11.08
CA PRO A 161 1.32 6.25 11.57
C PRO A 161 1.54 6.09 13.09
N LYS A 162 0.90 5.10 13.73
CA LYS A 162 0.99 4.85 15.18
C LYS A 162 2.27 4.13 15.59
N ALA A 163 2.89 3.38 14.68
CA ALA A 163 4.17 2.74 14.89
C ALA A 163 5.33 3.75 15.02
N ASP A 164 6.38 3.30 15.71
CA ASP A 164 7.60 4.06 15.97
C ASP A 164 8.78 3.51 15.17
N THR A 165 8.78 2.20 14.89
CA THR A 165 9.85 1.50 14.18
C THR A 165 9.28 0.75 12.98
N TYR A 166 9.91 0.94 11.83
CA TYR A 166 9.48 0.40 10.54
C TYR A 166 10.58 -0.44 9.93
N VAL A 167 10.26 -1.65 9.50
CA VAL A 167 11.14 -2.44 8.64
C VAL A 167 10.74 -2.21 7.19
N VAL A 168 11.58 -1.53 6.42
CA VAL A 168 11.29 -1.03 5.07
C VAL A 168 12.19 -1.71 4.05
N PHE A 169 11.64 -2.06 2.89
CA PHE A 169 12.37 -2.69 1.80
C PHE A 169 12.59 -1.71 0.66
N ALA A 170 13.83 -1.60 0.19
CA ALA A 170 14.21 -0.66 -0.86
C ALA A 170 15.29 -1.25 -1.78
N VAL A 171 15.31 -0.80 -3.02
CA VAL A 171 16.31 -1.16 -4.03
C VAL A 171 17.61 -0.42 -3.73
N THR A 172 18.66 -1.16 -3.40
CA THR A 172 20.04 -0.64 -3.29
C THR A 172 20.81 -0.82 -4.60
N THR A 173 20.52 -1.91 -5.32
CA THR A 173 21.17 -2.22 -6.61
C THR A 173 20.10 -2.42 -7.67
N PRO A 174 19.87 -1.43 -8.56
CA PRO A 174 18.91 -1.55 -9.65
C PRO A 174 19.21 -2.71 -10.60
N ASP A 175 18.19 -3.12 -11.37
CA ASP A 175 18.28 -4.01 -12.53
C ASP A 175 18.77 -5.45 -12.28
N ILE A 176 19.02 -5.86 -11.04
CA ILE A 176 19.35 -7.25 -10.66
C ILE A 176 18.19 -8.00 -9.98
N GLY A 177 16.98 -7.47 -10.13
CA GLY A 177 15.73 -8.06 -9.60
C GLY A 177 15.71 -8.14 -8.07
N THR A 178 15.17 -9.23 -7.54
CA THR A 178 14.99 -9.41 -6.09
C THR A 178 16.29 -9.42 -5.28
N ARG A 179 17.44 -9.68 -5.93
CA ARG A 179 18.78 -9.61 -5.32
C ARG A 179 19.27 -8.18 -5.10
N GLY A 180 18.59 -7.19 -5.68
CA GLY A 180 18.90 -5.77 -5.53
C GLY A 180 18.16 -5.10 -4.38
N ILE A 181 17.32 -5.85 -3.65
CA ILE A 181 16.46 -5.33 -2.59
C ILE A 181 17.13 -5.57 -1.24
N SER A 182 17.16 -4.53 -0.40
CA SER A 182 17.70 -4.55 0.97
C SER A 182 16.62 -4.16 1.98
N ALA A 183 16.83 -4.54 3.24
CA ALA A 183 15.94 -4.21 4.35
C ALA A 183 16.56 -3.15 5.27
N PHE A 184 15.77 -2.20 5.74
CA PHE A 184 16.20 -1.09 6.58
C PHE A 184 15.29 -0.94 7.78
N ILE A 185 15.88 -0.65 8.94
CA ILE A 185 15.12 -0.19 10.11
C ILE A 185 15.01 1.34 10.01
N VAL A 186 13.78 1.87 10.03
CA VAL A 186 13.50 3.32 9.94
C VAL A 186 12.69 3.75 11.16
N GLU A 187 13.07 4.85 11.79
CA GLU A 187 12.36 5.39 12.96
C GLU A 187 11.46 6.56 12.58
N LYS A 188 10.27 6.59 13.17
CA LYS A 188 9.38 7.74 13.09
C LYS A 188 10.06 9.00 13.62
N GLY A 189 9.82 10.12 12.95
CA GLY A 189 10.36 11.43 13.32
C GLY A 189 11.68 11.80 12.64
N TRP A 190 12.27 10.89 11.86
CA TRP A 190 13.39 11.24 10.99
C TRP A 190 12.98 12.23 9.91
N GLU A 191 13.88 13.17 9.61
CA GLU A 191 13.66 14.20 8.59
C GLU A 191 13.36 13.54 7.23
N GLY A 192 12.33 14.04 6.54
CA GLY A 192 11.88 13.52 5.26
C GLY A 192 11.02 12.24 5.33
N PHE A 193 10.84 11.64 6.51
CA PHE A 193 9.96 10.48 6.70
C PHE A 193 8.58 10.93 7.20
N GLU A 194 7.62 10.96 6.28
CA GLU A 194 6.24 11.39 6.53
C GLU A 194 5.24 10.24 6.33
N PHE A 195 3.99 10.49 6.71
CA PHE A 195 2.89 9.53 6.58
C PHE A 195 1.73 10.12 5.78
N GLY A 196 1.04 9.26 5.05
CA GLY A 196 -0.28 9.58 4.50
C GLY A 196 -1.37 9.59 5.58
N ASP A 197 -2.58 9.95 5.18
CA ASP A 197 -3.75 9.83 6.04
C ASP A 197 -4.05 8.38 6.38
N HIS A 198 -4.67 8.17 7.54
CA HIS A 198 -5.24 6.87 7.87
C HIS A 198 -6.35 6.50 6.87
N TYR A 199 -6.24 5.33 6.22
CA TYR A 199 -7.25 4.86 5.27
C TYR A 199 -8.60 4.57 5.94
N ASP A 200 -9.67 4.98 5.28
CA ASP A 200 -11.06 4.61 5.60
C ASP A 200 -11.39 3.26 4.93
N LYS A 201 -11.43 2.19 5.73
CA LYS A 201 -11.46 0.79 5.26
C LYS A 201 -12.85 0.17 5.40
N MET A 202 -13.10 -0.91 4.66
CA MET A 202 -14.32 -1.72 4.77
C MET A 202 -14.51 -2.33 6.17
N GLY A 203 -13.45 -2.94 6.71
CA GLY A 203 -13.42 -3.58 8.02
C GLY A 203 -12.08 -3.34 8.70
N ILE A 204 -11.88 -3.97 9.85
CA ILE A 204 -10.74 -3.82 10.77
C ILE A 204 -10.42 -2.34 11.02
N ARG A 205 -11.48 -1.53 11.19
CA ARG A 205 -11.40 -0.07 11.25
C ARG A 205 -10.72 0.43 12.53
N SER A 206 -10.60 -0.42 13.55
CA SER A 206 -9.78 -0.16 14.75
C SER A 206 -8.27 -0.28 14.51
N SER A 207 -7.83 -0.88 13.39
CA SER A 207 -6.41 -0.93 13.02
C SER A 207 -5.98 0.31 12.25
N SER A 208 -4.83 0.87 12.61
CA SER A 208 -4.23 1.97 11.83
C SER A 208 -3.56 1.45 10.56
N THR A 209 -3.73 2.16 9.45
CA THR A 209 -3.17 1.83 8.13
C THR A 209 -2.95 3.11 7.35
N ALA A 210 -1.73 3.36 6.88
CA ALA A 210 -1.42 4.58 6.14
C ALA A 210 -0.31 4.35 5.10
N GLU A 211 -0.03 5.40 4.33
CA GLU A 211 1.15 5.45 3.45
C GLU A 211 2.40 5.81 4.25
N LEU A 212 3.55 5.29 3.82
CA LEU A 212 4.87 5.76 4.21
C LEU A 212 5.44 6.61 3.08
N ILE A 213 5.99 7.77 3.36
CA ILE A 213 6.53 8.69 2.38
C ILE A 213 7.99 8.96 2.74
N PHE A 214 8.91 8.64 1.83
CA PHE A 214 10.33 8.90 1.99
C PHE A 214 10.76 9.96 0.99
N ASN A 215 11.24 11.10 1.50
CA ASN A 215 11.81 12.18 0.72
C ASN A 215 13.20 12.51 1.27
N ASP A 216 14.23 11.98 0.63
CA ASP A 216 15.64 12.16 1.05
C ASP A 216 15.90 11.77 2.52
N VAL A 217 15.30 10.67 2.97
CA VAL A 217 15.46 10.18 4.34
C VAL A 217 16.87 9.61 4.53
N LYS A 218 17.63 10.19 5.44
CA LYS A 218 18.98 9.71 5.79
C LYS A 218 18.88 8.57 6.80
N VAL A 219 19.01 7.35 6.33
CA VAL A 219 19.02 6.13 7.15
C VAL A 219 20.47 5.75 7.46
N PRO A 220 20.93 5.75 8.72
CA PRO A 220 22.29 5.38 9.06
C PRO A 220 22.69 4.01 8.51
N LYS A 221 23.96 3.82 8.13
CA LYS A 221 24.43 2.56 7.53
C LYS A 221 24.22 1.37 8.46
N GLU A 222 24.33 1.57 9.76
CA GLU A 222 24.07 0.57 10.80
C GLU A 222 22.59 0.15 10.90
N ASN A 223 21.68 0.83 10.21
CA ASN A 223 20.26 0.48 10.14
C ASN A 223 19.92 -0.44 8.96
N LEU A 224 20.90 -0.83 8.13
CA LEU A 224 20.78 -1.96 7.22
C LEU A 224 20.53 -3.24 8.02
N LEU A 225 19.41 -3.91 7.77
CA LEU A 225 19.03 -5.15 8.44
C LEU A 225 19.45 -6.35 7.58
N GLY A 226 20.30 -7.22 8.14
CA GLY A 226 20.98 -8.27 7.37
C GLY A 226 22.07 -7.69 6.45
N LYS A 227 22.27 -8.30 5.28
CA LYS A 227 23.21 -7.79 4.27
C LYS A 227 22.50 -7.11 3.11
N GLU A 228 23.22 -6.25 2.41
CA GLU A 228 22.74 -5.63 1.18
C GLU A 228 22.36 -6.74 0.16
N GLY A 229 21.19 -6.61 -0.46
CA GLY A 229 20.63 -7.60 -1.40
C GLY A 229 19.87 -8.77 -0.76
N GLU A 230 19.85 -8.90 0.57
CA GLU A 230 19.10 -9.96 1.27
C GLU A 230 17.65 -9.56 1.61
N GLY A 231 17.23 -8.34 1.31
CA GLY A 231 15.94 -7.78 1.70
C GLY A 231 14.74 -8.61 1.25
N PHE A 232 14.74 -9.12 0.01
CA PHE A 232 13.63 -9.95 -0.46
C PHE A 232 13.54 -11.29 0.30
N LYS A 233 14.68 -11.90 0.65
CA LYS A 233 14.71 -13.11 1.47
C LYS A 233 14.15 -12.85 2.86
N ILE A 234 14.57 -11.74 3.48
CA ILE A 234 14.07 -11.30 4.80
C ILE A 234 12.55 -11.08 4.74
N ALA A 235 12.05 -10.39 3.70
CA ALA A 235 10.63 -10.15 3.51
C ALA A 235 9.82 -11.46 3.42
N MET A 236 10.27 -12.41 2.60
CA MET A 236 9.55 -13.69 2.42
C MET A 236 9.54 -14.52 3.71
N ALA A 237 10.69 -14.64 4.40
CA ALA A 237 10.78 -15.36 5.66
C ALA A 237 9.90 -14.73 6.77
N THR A 238 9.77 -13.40 6.75
CA THR A 238 8.90 -12.65 7.66
C THR A 238 7.42 -12.97 7.39
N LEU A 239 7.01 -12.96 6.12
CA LEU A 239 5.63 -13.23 5.70
C LEU A 239 5.20 -14.67 5.97
N ASP A 240 6.10 -15.65 5.89
CA ASP A 240 5.76 -17.04 6.27
C ASP A 240 5.30 -17.11 7.73
N GLY A 241 5.97 -16.37 8.63
CA GLY A 241 5.55 -16.22 10.02
C GLY A 241 4.26 -15.40 10.20
N GLY A 242 4.13 -14.30 9.46
CA GLY A 242 2.96 -13.42 9.51
C GLY A 242 1.66 -14.12 9.10
N ARG A 243 1.73 -15.05 8.13
CA ARG A 243 0.58 -15.87 7.71
C ARG A 243 -0.04 -16.68 8.84
N ILE A 244 0.73 -17.18 9.81
CA ILE A 244 0.19 -17.86 11.01
C ILE A 244 -0.62 -16.86 11.85
N GLY A 245 -0.13 -15.62 11.99
CA GLY A 245 -0.85 -14.54 12.67
C GLY A 245 -2.17 -14.19 11.99
N ILE A 246 -2.17 -13.97 10.67
CA ILE A 246 -3.39 -13.70 9.91
C ILE A 246 -4.37 -14.86 9.93
N ALA A 247 -3.89 -16.10 9.87
CA ALA A 247 -4.74 -17.28 10.01
C ALA A 247 -5.42 -17.32 11.39
N SER A 248 -4.67 -17.02 12.45
CA SER A 248 -5.17 -16.92 13.83
C SER A 248 -6.21 -15.80 13.98
N GLN A 249 -5.99 -14.66 13.32
CA GLN A 249 -6.93 -13.55 13.30
C GLN A 249 -8.23 -13.92 12.57
N ALA A 250 -8.14 -14.56 11.40
CA ALA A 250 -9.31 -15.05 10.66
C ALA A 250 -10.12 -16.06 11.49
N LEU A 251 -9.43 -16.98 12.16
CA LEU A 251 -10.05 -17.93 13.09
C LEU A 251 -10.77 -17.21 14.24
N GLY A 252 -10.14 -16.20 14.85
CA GLY A 252 -10.75 -15.41 15.92
C GLY A 252 -12.03 -14.73 15.44
N ILE A 253 -11.97 -13.98 14.34
CA ILE A 253 -13.13 -13.28 13.75
C ILE A 253 -14.29 -14.28 13.51
N ALA A 254 -13.99 -15.44 12.92
CA ALA A 254 -14.97 -16.48 12.67
C ALA A 254 -15.54 -17.10 13.95
N GLN A 255 -14.69 -17.34 14.96
CA GLN A 255 -15.09 -17.87 16.27
C GLN A 255 -16.04 -16.91 16.99
N GLY A 256 -15.74 -15.61 16.99
CA GLY A 256 -16.60 -14.59 17.60
C GLY A 256 -17.97 -14.53 16.93
N ALA A 257 -18.02 -14.53 15.59
CA ALA A 257 -19.26 -14.55 14.84
C ALA A 257 -20.09 -15.83 15.11
N PHE A 258 -19.44 -16.99 15.21
CA PHE A 258 -20.08 -18.24 15.57
C PHE A 258 -20.68 -18.21 16.99
N GLU A 259 -19.93 -17.73 17.98
CA GLU A 259 -20.39 -17.63 19.37
C GLU A 259 -21.64 -16.73 19.47
N HIS A 260 -21.62 -15.57 18.81
CA HIS A 260 -22.78 -14.67 18.75
C HIS A 260 -23.99 -15.30 18.04
N ALA A 261 -23.76 -15.98 16.91
CA ALA A 261 -24.85 -16.67 16.19
C ALA A 261 -25.44 -17.82 17.02
N LEU A 262 -24.60 -18.57 17.73
CA LEU A 262 -25.04 -19.64 18.60
C LEU A 262 -25.89 -19.11 19.75
N GLU A 263 -25.45 -18.07 20.43
CA GLU A 263 -26.20 -17.42 21.52
C GLU A 263 -27.55 -16.89 21.01
N TYR A 264 -27.53 -16.06 19.97
CA TYR A 264 -28.75 -15.50 19.37
C TYR A 264 -29.72 -16.59 18.92
N SER A 265 -29.22 -17.70 18.37
CA SER A 265 -30.06 -18.80 17.90
C SER A 265 -30.83 -19.52 19.02
N LYS A 266 -30.31 -19.50 20.25
CA LYS A 266 -30.96 -20.07 21.43
C LYS A 266 -32.03 -19.13 22.01
N GLU A 267 -31.86 -17.83 21.85
CA GLU A 267 -32.77 -16.81 22.39
C GLU A 267 -33.90 -16.47 21.41
N ARG A 268 -33.60 -16.35 20.11
CA ARG A 268 -34.57 -15.93 19.11
C ARG A 268 -35.61 -17.03 18.88
N VAL A 269 -36.88 -16.73 19.14
CA VAL A 269 -38.01 -17.62 18.91
C VAL A 269 -38.73 -17.28 17.60
N GLN A 270 -38.92 -18.28 16.73
CA GLN A 270 -39.81 -18.23 15.56
C GLN A 270 -40.50 -19.57 15.39
N PHE A 271 -41.74 -19.55 14.91
CA PHE A 271 -42.57 -20.75 14.79
C PHE A 271 -42.68 -21.53 16.12
N GLY A 272 -42.78 -20.80 17.24
CA GLY A 272 -43.02 -21.37 18.58
C GLY A 272 -41.81 -21.99 19.29
N LYS A 273 -40.60 -21.95 18.73
CA LYS A 273 -39.38 -22.49 19.38
C LYS A 273 -38.13 -21.67 19.07
N PRO A 274 -37.04 -21.79 19.86
CA PRO A 274 -35.74 -21.23 19.51
C PRO A 274 -35.30 -21.64 18.10
N ILE A 275 -34.75 -20.71 17.33
CA ILE A 275 -34.38 -20.98 15.93
C ILE A 275 -33.27 -22.03 15.82
N CYS A 276 -32.44 -22.23 16.85
CA CYS A 276 -31.45 -23.32 16.90
C CYS A 276 -32.08 -24.72 16.85
N GLN A 277 -33.37 -24.86 17.13
CA GLN A 277 -34.14 -26.11 17.01
C GLN A 277 -34.79 -26.28 15.63
N GLN A 278 -34.55 -25.35 14.70
CA GLN A 278 -34.88 -25.52 13.29
C GLN A 278 -33.68 -26.18 12.60
N GLN A 279 -33.89 -27.35 11.99
CA GLN A 279 -32.80 -28.22 11.52
C GLN A 279 -31.81 -27.51 10.58
N ALA A 280 -32.30 -26.64 9.69
CA ALA A 280 -31.45 -25.87 8.79
C ALA A 280 -30.48 -24.91 9.53
N VAL A 281 -30.88 -24.36 10.68
CA VAL A 281 -30.01 -23.54 11.54
C VAL A 281 -29.04 -24.43 12.31
N SER A 282 -29.51 -25.57 12.85
CA SER A 282 -28.64 -26.52 13.56
C SER A 282 -27.51 -27.05 12.65
N PHE A 283 -27.80 -27.31 11.37
CA PHE A 283 -26.81 -27.73 10.37
C PHE A 283 -25.75 -26.65 10.15
N LYS A 284 -26.15 -25.38 9.98
CA LYS A 284 -25.21 -24.27 9.86
C LYS A 284 -24.27 -24.20 11.07
N LEU A 285 -24.81 -24.29 12.28
CA LEU A 285 -24.00 -24.28 13.50
C LEU A 285 -23.01 -25.45 13.56
N ALA A 286 -23.43 -26.65 13.14
CA ALA A 286 -22.55 -27.81 13.07
C ALA A 286 -21.42 -27.66 12.04
N ASP A 287 -21.74 -27.14 10.86
CA ASP A 287 -20.77 -26.88 9.79
C ASP A 287 -19.76 -25.80 10.20
N MET A 288 -20.24 -24.71 10.81
CA MET A 288 -19.40 -23.63 11.35
C MET A 288 -18.43 -24.18 12.41
N ALA A 289 -18.93 -24.96 13.38
CA ALA A 289 -18.09 -25.56 14.42
C ALA A 289 -17.01 -26.49 13.85
N THR A 290 -17.35 -27.27 12.82
CA THR A 290 -16.41 -28.17 12.15
C THR A 290 -15.31 -27.39 11.43
N LYS A 291 -15.66 -26.36 10.65
CA LYS A 291 -14.71 -25.48 9.95
C LYS A 291 -13.74 -24.80 10.92
N LEU A 292 -14.25 -24.29 12.05
CA LEU A 292 -13.43 -23.67 13.10
C LEU A 292 -12.43 -24.66 13.70
N ARG A 293 -12.85 -25.92 13.93
CA ARG A 293 -11.94 -26.97 14.42
C ARG A 293 -10.84 -27.27 13.40
N CYS A 294 -11.18 -27.41 12.12
CA CYS A 294 -10.22 -27.64 11.04
C CYS A 294 -9.20 -26.50 10.92
N ALA A 295 -9.66 -25.25 10.90
CA ALA A 295 -8.78 -24.08 10.81
C ALA A 295 -7.81 -24.02 11.99
N ARG A 296 -8.30 -24.21 13.22
CA ARG A 296 -7.46 -24.21 14.42
C ARG A 296 -6.37 -25.28 14.39
N LEU A 297 -6.67 -26.47 13.89
CA LEU A 297 -5.67 -27.54 13.74
C LEU A 297 -4.55 -27.16 12.76
N LEU A 298 -4.89 -26.59 11.60
CA LEU A 298 -3.89 -26.15 10.62
C LEU A 298 -2.97 -25.05 11.17
N ILE A 299 -3.57 -24.06 11.85
CA ILE A 299 -2.84 -22.92 12.42
C ILE A 299 -1.86 -23.39 13.49
N TYR A 300 -2.34 -24.21 14.42
CA TYR A 300 -1.55 -24.63 15.56
C TYR A 300 -0.45 -25.62 15.16
N SER A 301 -0.71 -26.47 14.16
CA SER A 301 0.33 -27.31 13.56
C SER A 301 1.42 -26.48 12.88
N ALA A 302 1.08 -25.43 12.13
CA ALA A 302 2.08 -24.54 11.53
C ALA A 302 2.87 -23.76 12.57
N ALA A 303 2.24 -23.36 13.69
CA ALA A 303 2.90 -22.70 14.82
C ALA A 303 3.93 -23.62 15.48
N GLU A 304 3.58 -24.89 15.71
CA GLU A 304 4.48 -25.89 16.30
C GLU A 304 5.68 -26.21 15.39
N LEU A 305 5.46 -26.31 14.06
CA LEU A 305 6.56 -26.47 13.11
C LEU A 305 7.54 -25.29 13.17
N LYS A 306 7.01 -24.06 13.24
CA LYS A 306 7.83 -22.86 13.37
C LYS A 306 8.63 -22.84 14.68
N GLU A 307 8.01 -23.19 15.79
CA GLU A 307 8.66 -23.26 17.12
C GLU A 307 9.83 -24.25 17.11
N ASN A 308 9.63 -25.40 16.47
CA ASN A 308 10.64 -26.46 16.36
C ASN A 308 11.68 -26.22 15.25
N HIS A 309 11.68 -25.04 14.62
CA HIS A 309 12.56 -24.69 13.50
C HIS A 309 12.46 -25.61 12.28
N GLU A 310 11.33 -26.30 12.12
CA GLU A 310 11.03 -27.10 10.94
C GLU A 310 10.57 -26.22 9.77
N PRO A 311 10.70 -26.66 8.51
CA PRO A 311 10.06 -25.97 7.38
C PRO A 311 8.55 -25.87 7.59
N TYR A 312 8.01 -24.65 7.52
CA TYR A 312 6.59 -24.37 7.79
C TYR A 312 5.91 -23.49 6.72
N GLY A 313 6.62 -23.14 5.64
CA GLY A 313 6.14 -22.18 4.64
C GLY A 313 4.89 -22.65 3.90
N MET A 314 4.78 -23.95 3.60
CA MET A 314 3.60 -24.55 2.98
C MET A 314 2.43 -24.60 3.96
N GLU A 315 2.68 -25.03 5.20
CA GLU A 315 1.69 -25.23 6.25
C GLU A 315 1.09 -23.89 6.70
N ALA A 316 1.91 -22.84 6.82
CA ALA A 316 1.44 -21.49 7.08
C ALA A 316 0.58 -20.94 5.92
N ALA A 317 0.93 -21.23 4.67
CA ALA A 317 0.12 -20.85 3.52
C ALA A 317 -1.23 -21.59 3.49
N MET A 318 -1.24 -22.89 3.78
CA MET A 318 -2.46 -23.70 3.92
C MET A 318 -3.36 -23.17 5.04
N ALA A 319 -2.78 -22.92 6.22
CA ALA A 319 -3.50 -22.38 7.36
C ALA A 319 -4.14 -21.02 7.04
N LYS A 320 -3.37 -20.08 6.48
CA LYS A 320 -3.86 -18.75 6.11
C LYS A 320 -4.95 -18.82 5.05
N GLN A 321 -4.75 -19.59 3.98
CA GLN A 321 -5.74 -19.74 2.92
C GLN A 321 -7.05 -20.32 3.47
N TYR A 322 -6.98 -21.47 4.17
CA TYR A 322 -8.16 -22.16 4.66
C TYR A 322 -8.90 -21.33 5.71
N ALA A 323 -8.20 -20.80 6.71
CA ALA A 323 -8.82 -20.03 7.79
C ALA A 323 -9.51 -18.76 7.26
N SER A 324 -8.93 -18.07 6.29
CA SER A 324 -9.53 -16.87 5.70
C SER A 324 -10.71 -17.17 4.77
N ASP A 325 -10.65 -18.25 3.98
CA ASP A 325 -11.78 -18.69 3.15
C ASP A 325 -12.97 -19.07 4.05
N ILE A 326 -12.76 -19.89 5.09
CA ILE A 326 -13.86 -20.29 5.99
C ILE A 326 -14.34 -19.14 6.89
N ALA A 327 -13.50 -18.14 7.19
CA ALA A 327 -13.94 -17.00 7.99
C ALA A 327 -15.05 -16.21 7.27
N LEU A 328 -14.97 -16.07 5.95
CA LEU A 328 -16.05 -15.48 5.15
C LEU A 328 -17.32 -16.32 5.18
N GLU A 329 -17.20 -17.64 5.07
CA GLU A 329 -18.35 -18.55 5.11
C GLU A 329 -19.04 -18.52 6.48
N VAL A 330 -18.26 -18.64 7.56
CA VAL A 330 -18.76 -18.65 8.94
C VAL A 330 -19.41 -17.31 9.28
N THR A 331 -18.76 -16.19 8.98
CA THR A 331 -19.35 -14.86 9.25
C THR A 331 -20.59 -14.59 8.41
N ASN A 332 -20.63 -15.07 7.16
CA ASN A 332 -21.83 -15.00 6.32
C ASN A 332 -23.00 -15.79 6.92
N ASP A 333 -22.77 -17.03 7.34
CA ASP A 333 -23.80 -17.85 7.96
C ASP A 333 -24.25 -17.30 9.32
N ALA A 334 -23.32 -16.74 10.11
CA ALA A 334 -23.64 -16.04 11.34
C ALA A 334 -24.59 -14.86 11.09
N LEU A 335 -24.29 -14.02 10.10
CA LEU A 335 -25.16 -12.92 9.67
C LEU A 335 -26.53 -13.45 9.22
N GLN A 336 -26.56 -14.52 8.43
CA GLN A 336 -27.80 -15.13 7.95
C GLN A 336 -28.68 -15.68 9.09
N ILE A 337 -28.08 -16.24 10.15
CA ILE A 337 -28.80 -16.70 11.35
C ILE A 337 -29.45 -15.53 12.11
N PHE A 338 -28.78 -14.37 12.15
CA PHE A 338 -29.37 -13.14 12.70
C PHE A 338 -30.52 -12.58 11.84
N GLY A 339 -30.56 -12.91 10.55
CA GLY A 339 -31.55 -12.40 9.61
C GLY A 339 -31.43 -10.88 9.44
N GLY A 340 -32.58 -10.19 9.35
CA GLY A 340 -32.60 -8.73 9.15
C GLY A 340 -31.81 -7.94 10.20
N SER A 341 -31.80 -8.40 11.46
CA SER A 341 -31.02 -7.77 12.53
C SER A 341 -29.52 -7.78 12.24
N GLY A 342 -28.99 -8.88 11.69
CA GLY A 342 -27.57 -9.05 11.41
C GLY A 342 -27.03 -8.14 10.32
N TYR A 343 -27.91 -7.50 9.53
CA TYR A 343 -27.53 -6.55 8.49
C TYR A 343 -27.41 -5.11 9.02
N LEU A 344 -27.85 -4.85 10.26
CA LEU A 344 -27.79 -3.53 10.87
C LEU A 344 -26.38 -3.24 11.41
N LYS A 345 -25.92 -2.01 11.15
CA LYS A 345 -24.69 -1.50 11.77
C LYS A 345 -24.78 -1.55 13.28
N GLY A 346 -23.69 -1.96 13.92
CA GLY A 346 -23.60 -2.15 15.38
C GLY A 346 -23.86 -3.56 15.86
N MET A 347 -24.27 -4.48 14.98
CA MET A 347 -24.23 -5.91 15.28
C MET A 347 -22.81 -6.46 15.08
N GLU A 348 -22.36 -7.26 16.04
CA GLU A 348 -21.04 -7.89 16.02
C GLU A 348 -20.81 -8.76 14.77
N VAL A 349 -21.83 -9.49 14.32
CA VAL A 349 -21.75 -10.34 13.12
C VAL A 349 -21.58 -9.54 11.83
N GLU A 350 -22.12 -8.33 11.75
CA GLU A 350 -21.94 -7.42 10.60
C GLU A 350 -20.50 -6.92 10.54
N ARG A 351 -19.94 -6.52 11.69
CA ARG A 351 -18.54 -6.10 11.80
C ARG A 351 -17.61 -7.26 11.46
N ALA A 352 -17.83 -8.43 12.05
CA ALA A 352 -17.04 -9.63 11.79
C ALA A 352 -17.03 -10.01 10.29
N TYR A 353 -18.16 -9.89 9.59
CA TYR A 353 -18.21 -10.15 8.14
C TYR A 353 -17.33 -9.17 7.34
N ARG A 354 -17.37 -7.88 7.66
CA ARG A 354 -16.49 -6.87 7.02
C ARG A 354 -15.02 -7.13 7.32
N ASP A 355 -14.71 -7.49 8.56
CA ASP A 355 -13.35 -7.74 9.04
C ASP A 355 -12.77 -9.01 8.40
N ALA A 356 -13.55 -10.09 8.29
CA ALA A 356 -13.10 -11.34 7.68
C ALA A 356 -12.60 -11.14 6.24
N LYS A 357 -13.16 -10.19 5.48
CA LYS A 357 -12.84 -10.01 4.07
C LYS A 357 -11.38 -9.64 3.81
N ILE A 358 -10.75 -8.86 4.68
CA ILE A 358 -9.36 -8.45 4.48
C ILE A 358 -8.39 -9.62 4.63
N THR A 359 -8.77 -10.64 5.40
CA THR A 359 -7.92 -11.81 5.66
C THR A 359 -7.66 -12.64 4.40
N THR A 360 -8.51 -12.57 3.38
CA THR A 360 -8.26 -13.23 2.08
C THR A 360 -7.30 -12.44 1.18
N ILE A 361 -6.92 -11.22 1.56
CA ILE A 361 -6.24 -10.25 0.68
C ILE A 361 -4.81 -9.97 1.13
N TYR A 362 -4.61 -9.50 2.36
CA TYR A 362 -3.28 -9.07 2.81
C TYR A 362 -2.37 -10.24 3.24
N GLU A 363 -1.09 -9.93 3.46
CA GLU A 363 -0.03 -10.92 3.75
C GLU A 363 0.06 -12.03 2.68
N GLY A 364 -0.26 -11.65 1.44
CA GLY A 364 -0.44 -12.53 0.31
C GLY A 364 -1.89 -12.96 0.18
N THR A 365 -2.50 -12.59 -0.95
CA THR A 365 -3.85 -13.03 -1.33
C THR A 365 -3.98 -14.55 -1.30
N ASN A 366 -5.20 -15.08 -1.22
CA ASN A 366 -5.40 -16.53 -1.23
C ASN A 366 -4.96 -17.17 -2.56
N GLU A 367 -4.88 -16.42 -3.64
CA GLU A 367 -4.24 -16.85 -4.89
C GLU A 367 -2.73 -17.03 -4.71
N ILE A 368 -2.05 -16.09 -4.05
CA ILE A 368 -0.63 -16.22 -3.71
C ILE A 368 -0.37 -17.39 -2.76
N GLN A 369 -1.26 -17.63 -1.78
CA GLN A 369 -1.12 -18.81 -0.92
C GLN A 369 -1.18 -20.11 -1.73
N ARG A 370 -2.10 -20.21 -2.70
CA ARG A 370 -2.18 -21.34 -3.61
C ARG A 370 -0.92 -21.49 -4.46
N VAL A 371 -0.31 -20.39 -4.92
CA VAL A 371 0.98 -20.41 -5.62
C VAL A 371 2.10 -20.95 -4.72
N VAL A 372 2.15 -20.54 -3.45
CA VAL A 372 3.15 -21.03 -2.49
C VAL A 372 2.96 -22.53 -2.24
N ILE A 373 1.72 -22.98 -2.00
CA ILE A 373 1.40 -24.39 -1.79
C ILE A 373 1.77 -25.21 -3.03
N ALA A 374 1.33 -24.80 -4.21
CA ALA A 374 1.66 -25.47 -5.46
C ALA A 374 3.18 -25.55 -5.66
N SER A 375 3.91 -24.48 -5.37
CA SER A 375 5.38 -24.44 -5.51
C SER A 375 6.10 -25.46 -4.60
N HIS A 376 5.55 -25.80 -3.45
CA HIS A 376 6.10 -26.84 -2.57
C HIS A 376 5.74 -28.25 -3.05
N LEU A 377 4.57 -28.44 -3.66
CA LEU A 377 4.09 -29.74 -4.14
C LEU A 377 4.71 -30.16 -5.48
N ILE A 378 4.80 -29.24 -6.44
CA ILE A 378 5.21 -29.52 -7.82
C ILE A 378 6.48 -28.76 -8.24
N GLY A 379 7.13 -28.06 -7.31
CA GLY A 379 8.24 -27.16 -7.61
C GLY A 379 7.77 -25.81 -8.16
N LYS A 380 8.70 -24.85 -8.27
CA LYS A 380 8.39 -23.54 -8.86
C LYS A 380 7.95 -23.75 -10.31
N MET A 381 6.79 -23.18 -10.67
CA MET A 381 6.39 -23.15 -12.07
C MET A 381 7.50 -22.52 -12.91
N PRO A 382 7.82 -23.08 -14.08
CA PRO A 382 8.73 -22.44 -15.03
C PRO A 382 8.24 -21.01 -15.26
N LYS A 383 9.15 -20.03 -15.18
CA LYS A 383 8.87 -18.75 -15.83
C LYS A 383 8.73 -19.08 -17.31
N ASP A 384 7.63 -18.69 -17.96
CA ASP A 384 7.39 -18.99 -19.38
C ASP A 384 8.67 -18.75 -20.19
N ALA A 385 9.32 -19.84 -20.60
CA ALA A 385 10.44 -19.82 -21.53
C ALA A 385 9.83 -19.70 -22.93
N GLY A 386 9.42 -18.48 -23.31
CA GLY A 386 8.63 -18.33 -24.53
C GLY A 386 8.12 -16.93 -24.86
N GLY A 387 8.81 -15.89 -24.44
CA GLY A 387 8.60 -14.56 -24.99
C GLY A 387 9.78 -13.67 -24.64
N PRO A 388 10.15 -12.70 -25.50
CA PRO A 388 11.12 -11.69 -25.10
C PRO A 388 10.66 -11.19 -23.74
N ALA A 389 11.58 -11.08 -22.77
CA ALA A 389 11.29 -10.49 -21.47
C ALA A 389 10.40 -9.30 -21.77
N LYS A 390 9.09 -9.41 -21.45
CA LYS A 390 8.18 -8.33 -21.77
C LYS A 390 8.78 -7.20 -20.97
N ILE A 391 9.48 -6.29 -21.65
CA ILE A 391 9.74 -4.95 -21.15
C ILE A 391 8.35 -4.60 -20.69
N THR A 392 8.14 -4.62 -19.38
CA THR A 392 6.86 -4.30 -18.80
C THR A 392 6.70 -2.88 -19.27
N LYS A 393 5.94 -2.69 -20.35
CA LYS A 393 5.74 -1.38 -20.95
C LYS A 393 5.27 -0.57 -19.78
N LYS A 394 6.12 0.32 -19.27
CA LYS A 394 5.82 1.10 -18.07
C LYS A 394 4.42 1.61 -18.32
N ALA A 395 3.48 1.21 -17.45
CA ALA A 395 2.07 1.46 -17.68
C ALA A 395 1.95 2.94 -18.04
N ALA A 396 1.33 3.23 -19.19
CA ALA A 396 1.21 4.60 -19.65
C ALA A 396 0.62 5.44 -18.50
N PRO A 397 1.11 6.67 -18.27
CA PRO A 397 0.61 7.47 -17.16
C PRO A 397 -0.91 7.59 -17.25
N VAL A 398 -1.59 7.64 -16.11
CA VAL A 398 -3.07 7.65 -16.05
C VAL A 398 -3.65 8.79 -16.91
N THR A 399 -2.90 9.87 -17.04
CA THR A 399 -3.27 11.07 -17.81
C THR A 399 -2.65 11.13 -19.22
N GLY A 400 -1.87 10.14 -19.65
CA GLY A 400 -1.10 10.13 -20.90
C GLY A 400 0.34 10.64 -20.74
N TYR A 401 1.14 10.66 -21.81
CA TYR A 401 2.51 11.20 -21.77
C TYR A 401 2.52 12.70 -21.46
N ARG A 402 3.53 13.13 -20.69
CA ARG A 402 3.64 14.49 -20.13
C ARG A 402 5.06 15.03 -20.27
N LYS A 403 5.21 16.35 -20.30
CA LYS A 403 6.51 17.03 -20.39
C LYS A 403 7.44 16.79 -19.18
N LYS A 404 6.86 16.59 -17.98
CA LYS A 404 7.58 16.31 -16.73
C LYS A 404 8.65 17.35 -16.36
N GLN A 405 8.39 18.63 -16.58
CA GLN A 405 9.28 19.71 -16.16
C GLN A 405 8.97 20.09 -14.71
N ILE A 406 9.77 19.59 -13.77
CA ILE A 406 9.58 19.81 -12.33
C ILE A 406 10.59 20.83 -11.83
N LEU A 407 10.10 21.98 -11.39
CA LEU A 407 10.86 23.11 -10.86
C LEU A 407 11.10 22.87 -9.37
N LYS A 408 12.33 22.48 -9.03
CA LYS A 408 12.77 22.18 -7.66
C LYS A 408 13.70 23.26 -7.09
N GLU A 409 14.59 23.77 -7.92
CA GLU A 409 15.66 24.70 -7.53
C GLU A 409 15.26 26.16 -7.78
N GLY A 410 15.96 27.09 -7.11
CA GLY A 410 15.65 28.52 -7.13
C GLY A 410 14.60 28.94 -6.09
N SER A 411 14.45 30.25 -5.94
CA SER A 411 13.42 30.86 -5.09
C SER A 411 12.01 30.52 -5.57
N ALA A 412 11.01 30.62 -4.68
CA ALA A 412 9.61 30.45 -5.05
C ALA A 412 9.19 31.37 -6.21
N LYS A 413 9.68 32.60 -6.24
CA LYS A 413 9.41 33.59 -7.30
C LYS A 413 9.98 33.16 -8.65
N GLU A 414 11.26 32.76 -8.70
CA GLU A 414 11.90 32.29 -9.95
C GLU A 414 11.18 31.07 -10.53
N ARG A 415 10.75 30.13 -9.67
CA ARG A 415 10.00 28.95 -10.10
C ARG A 415 8.61 29.32 -10.66
N VAL A 416 7.94 30.30 -10.06
CA VAL A 416 6.66 30.83 -10.57
C VAL A 416 6.85 31.53 -11.91
N GLU A 417 7.86 32.40 -12.05
CA GLU A 417 8.15 33.11 -13.30
C GLU A 417 8.47 32.13 -14.44
N ALA A 418 9.28 31.09 -14.15
CA ALA A 418 9.59 30.04 -15.12
C ALA A 418 8.33 29.26 -15.56
N LEU A 419 7.42 28.96 -14.63
CA LEU A 419 6.14 28.31 -14.94
C LEU A 419 5.26 29.20 -15.86
N VAL A 420 5.10 30.47 -15.51
CA VAL A 420 4.27 31.41 -16.29
C VAL A 420 4.84 31.58 -17.70
N ALA A 421 6.15 31.79 -17.83
CA ALA A 421 6.82 31.89 -19.12
C ALA A 421 6.62 30.62 -19.98
N ALA A 422 6.66 29.43 -19.35
CA ALA A 422 6.41 28.18 -20.05
C ALA A 422 4.95 28.02 -20.52
N LEU A 423 3.96 28.43 -19.70
CA LEU A 423 2.55 28.40 -20.08
C LEU A 423 2.24 29.42 -21.19
N GLN A 424 2.81 30.62 -21.13
CA GLN A 424 2.68 31.61 -22.21
C GLN A 424 3.31 31.11 -23.51
N LYS A 425 4.48 30.48 -23.44
CA LYS A 425 5.14 29.85 -24.60
C LYS A 425 4.31 28.72 -25.21
N ASP A 426 3.55 27.99 -24.39
CA ASP A 426 2.60 26.98 -24.84
C ASP A 426 1.32 27.57 -25.47
N GLY A 427 1.12 28.89 -25.40
CA GLY A 427 -0.01 29.59 -26.02
C GLY A 427 -1.19 29.82 -25.08
N TYR A 428 -1.02 29.71 -23.76
CA TYR A 428 -2.08 30.05 -22.81
C TYR A 428 -2.26 31.57 -22.68
N ASP A 429 -3.44 32.06 -23.08
CA ASP A 429 -3.86 33.45 -22.91
C ASP A 429 -4.64 33.62 -21.59
N PHE A 430 -4.05 34.34 -20.63
CA PHE A 430 -4.66 34.62 -19.33
C PHE A 430 -5.44 35.95 -19.30
N SER A 431 -5.68 36.61 -20.44
CA SER A 431 -6.53 37.80 -20.53
C SER A 431 -8.04 37.49 -20.62
N VAL A 432 -8.39 36.22 -20.86
CA VAL A 432 -9.77 35.74 -20.93
C VAL A 432 -10.12 34.85 -19.74
N GLY A 433 -11.41 34.73 -19.42
CA GLY A 433 -11.87 33.89 -18.31
C GLY A 433 -13.29 33.34 -18.44
N ILE A 434 -13.59 32.39 -17.55
CA ILE A 434 -14.89 31.76 -17.38
C ILE A 434 -15.37 31.93 -15.92
N PRO A 435 -16.68 31.84 -15.65
CA PRO A 435 -17.20 31.84 -14.28
C PRO A 435 -16.62 30.71 -13.42
N LEU A 436 -16.35 31.00 -12.15
CA LEU A 436 -15.75 30.04 -11.20
C LEU A 436 -16.59 28.76 -11.01
N ASP A 437 -17.90 28.88 -11.17
CA ASP A 437 -18.89 27.81 -11.01
C ASP A 437 -19.21 27.05 -12.31
N THR A 438 -18.54 27.40 -13.42
CA THR A 438 -18.67 26.68 -14.70
C THR A 438 -18.55 25.17 -14.46
N PRO A 439 -19.47 24.33 -14.99
CA PRO A 439 -19.37 22.89 -14.82
C PRO A 439 -18.01 22.35 -15.28
N ILE A 440 -17.34 21.54 -14.47
CA ILE A 440 -15.99 21.00 -14.74
C ILE A 440 -15.89 20.34 -16.12
N SER A 441 -16.94 19.67 -16.57
CA SER A 441 -17.01 19.00 -17.88
C SER A 441 -17.06 19.96 -19.07
N ARG A 442 -17.40 21.24 -18.84
CA ARG A 442 -17.46 22.30 -19.85
C ARG A 442 -16.38 23.36 -19.67
N ALA A 443 -15.64 23.31 -18.56
CA ALA A 443 -14.59 24.26 -18.28
C ALA A 443 -13.37 23.99 -19.17
N GLU A 444 -12.87 25.04 -19.83
CA GLU A 444 -11.59 24.96 -20.55
C GLU A 444 -10.43 24.82 -19.56
N ARG A 445 -10.53 25.49 -18.40
CA ARG A 445 -9.46 25.54 -17.39
C ARG A 445 -10.05 25.28 -16.02
N VAL A 446 -9.32 24.55 -15.19
CA VAL A 446 -9.71 24.28 -13.80
C VAL A 446 -8.52 24.47 -12.88
N VAL A 447 -8.73 25.21 -11.79
CA VAL A 447 -7.83 25.25 -10.64
C VAL A 447 -8.47 24.41 -9.55
N SER A 448 -7.79 23.33 -9.15
CA SER A 448 -8.31 22.35 -8.21
C SER A 448 -7.58 22.36 -6.87
N ALA A 449 -8.37 22.44 -5.80
CA ALA A 449 -7.89 22.35 -4.43
C ALA A 449 -7.70 20.90 -3.94
N GLY A 450 -6.55 20.62 -3.34
CA GLY A 450 -6.23 19.39 -2.61
C GLY A 450 -6.18 19.60 -1.10
N LYS A 451 -6.08 18.52 -0.32
CA LYS A 451 -5.92 18.61 1.15
C LYS A 451 -4.71 19.44 1.58
N GLY A 452 -3.68 19.56 0.73
CA GLY A 452 -2.51 20.39 1.00
C GLY A 452 -2.80 21.88 1.19
N ILE A 453 -4.00 22.38 0.85
CA ILE A 453 -4.40 23.76 1.15
C ILE A 453 -4.73 24.00 2.64
N GLY A 454 -4.82 22.95 3.46
CA GLY A 454 -5.11 23.12 4.89
C GLY A 454 -6.53 23.61 5.17
N SER A 455 -6.66 24.76 5.85
CA SER A 455 -7.95 25.29 6.35
C SER A 455 -8.86 25.80 5.23
N ARG A 456 -10.16 25.94 5.54
CA ARG A 456 -11.17 26.43 4.58
C ARG A 456 -10.87 27.85 4.09
N GLU A 457 -10.26 28.69 4.93
CA GLU A 457 -9.96 30.09 4.61
C GLU A 457 -9.01 30.22 3.41
N ASN A 458 -8.12 29.24 3.24
CA ASN A 458 -7.16 29.19 2.14
C ASN A 458 -7.81 28.89 0.78
N MET A 459 -9.10 28.51 0.73
CA MET A 459 -9.85 28.43 -0.53
C MET A 459 -9.86 29.76 -1.27
N LYS A 460 -9.75 30.89 -0.56
CA LYS A 460 -9.63 32.22 -1.19
C LYS A 460 -8.41 32.32 -2.11
N LEU A 461 -7.32 31.63 -1.81
CA LEU A 461 -6.13 31.57 -2.66
C LEU A 461 -6.42 30.81 -3.96
N ILE A 462 -7.21 29.73 -3.86
CA ILE A 462 -7.63 28.93 -5.02
C ILE A 462 -8.59 29.73 -5.90
N GLU A 463 -9.54 30.43 -5.29
CA GLU A 463 -10.49 31.30 -6.00
C GLU A 463 -9.76 32.47 -6.69
N ALA A 464 -8.84 33.14 -5.99
CA ALA A 464 -8.04 34.22 -6.56
C ALA A 464 -7.20 33.75 -7.76
N LEU A 465 -6.53 32.61 -7.63
CA LEU A 465 -5.79 32.02 -8.74
C LEU A 465 -6.74 31.59 -9.88
N ALA A 466 -7.91 31.04 -9.58
CA ALA A 466 -8.88 30.65 -10.60
C ALA A 466 -9.39 31.85 -11.40
N VAL A 467 -9.65 32.99 -10.74
CA VAL A 467 -9.98 34.25 -11.42
C VAL A 467 -8.86 34.66 -12.36
N GLN A 468 -7.61 34.70 -11.89
CA GLN A 468 -6.48 35.16 -12.71
C GLN A 468 -6.11 34.19 -13.83
N ALA A 469 -6.26 32.89 -13.61
CA ALA A 469 -6.05 31.86 -14.62
C ALA A 469 -7.20 31.77 -15.65
N GLY A 470 -8.32 32.46 -15.40
CA GLY A 470 -9.53 32.37 -16.21
C GLY A 470 -10.15 30.98 -16.17
N ALA A 471 -10.28 30.41 -14.97
CA ALA A 471 -10.58 29.00 -14.73
C ALA A 471 -11.77 28.80 -13.78
N ALA A 472 -12.40 27.63 -13.88
CA ALA A 472 -13.37 27.17 -12.90
C ALA A 472 -12.67 26.60 -11.66
N VAL A 473 -13.36 26.62 -10.51
CA VAL A 473 -12.87 26.00 -9.28
C VAL A 473 -13.25 24.52 -9.26
N GLY A 474 -12.25 23.67 -9.08
CA GLY A 474 -12.41 22.24 -8.85
C GLY A 474 -11.83 21.81 -7.51
N SER A 475 -11.93 20.51 -7.21
CA SER A 475 -11.30 19.95 -6.01
C SER A 475 -10.98 18.47 -6.12
N SER A 476 -10.16 18.00 -5.19
CA SER A 476 -10.04 16.58 -4.85
C SER A 476 -11.26 16.08 -4.07
N ARG A 477 -11.42 14.75 -3.98
CA ARG A 477 -12.52 14.09 -3.24
C ARG A 477 -12.59 14.55 -1.79
N PRO A 478 -11.49 14.54 -1.01
CA PRO A 478 -11.58 14.85 0.40
C PRO A 478 -11.95 16.31 0.66
N VAL A 479 -11.58 17.24 -0.22
CA VAL A 479 -11.94 18.66 -0.09
C VAL A 479 -13.45 18.89 -0.27
N ALA A 480 -14.11 18.13 -1.15
CA ALA A 480 -15.55 18.25 -1.38
C ALA A 480 -16.40 17.38 -0.43
N GLU A 481 -15.98 16.14 -0.18
CA GLU A 481 -16.80 15.16 0.54
C GLU A 481 -16.56 15.18 2.04
N THR A 482 -15.29 15.18 2.47
CA THR A 482 -14.92 15.12 3.89
C THR A 482 -14.89 16.50 4.52
N LEU A 483 -14.13 17.42 3.91
CA LEU A 483 -13.93 18.78 4.41
C LEU A 483 -15.09 19.72 4.06
N LYS A 484 -15.85 19.39 3.00
CA LYS A 484 -17.02 20.15 2.53
C LYS A 484 -16.71 21.63 2.26
N TYR A 485 -15.50 21.93 1.77
CA TYR A 485 -15.10 23.29 1.43
C TYR A 485 -15.80 23.80 0.17
N VAL A 486 -16.09 22.88 -0.76
CA VAL A 486 -16.83 23.13 -2.00
C VAL A 486 -17.90 22.04 -2.20
N PRO A 487 -18.95 22.28 -3.02
CA PRO A 487 -19.95 21.27 -3.31
C PRO A 487 -19.39 20.03 -4.04
N LEU A 488 -20.03 18.87 -3.88
CA LEU A 488 -19.61 17.61 -4.51
C LEU A 488 -19.49 17.67 -6.05
N ASN A 489 -20.23 18.57 -6.71
CA ASN A 489 -20.13 18.75 -8.16
C ASN A 489 -18.82 19.43 -8.61
N ARG A 490 -17.95 19.86 -7.69
CA ARG A 490 -16.60 20.38 -7.97
C ARG A 490 -15.51 19.31 -7.90
N TYR A 491 -15.81 18.14 -7.32
CA TYR A 491 -14.86 17.05 -7.20
C TYR A 491 -14.50 16.47 -8.58
N VAL A 492 -13.21 16.50 -8.92
CA VAL A 492 -12.64 15.83 -10.10
C VAL A 492 -12.06 14.48 -9.70
N GLY A 493 -12.53 13.39 -10.31
CA GLY A 493 -12.01 12.05 -10.00
C GLY A 493 -12.83 10.91 -10.58
N MET A 494 -12.52 9.68 -10.16
CA MET A 494 -13.09 8.43 -10.70
C MET A 494 -14.62 8.40 -10.56
N SER A 495 -15.15 8.70 -9.38
CA SER A 495 -16.59 8.83 -9.10
C SER A 495 -17.11 10.27 -9.18
N GLY A 496 -16.22 11.23 -9.50
CA GLY A 496 -16.55 12.65 -9.63
C GLY A 496 -16.68 13.12 -11.08
N GLN A 497 -16.58 14.42 -11.27
CA GLN A 497 -16.56 15.06 -12.58
C GLN A 497 -15.33 14.66 -13.38
N LYS A 498 -15.49 14.66 -14.72
CA LYS A 498 -14.39 14.48 -15.66
C LYS A 498 -13.99 15.84 -16.22
N PHE A 499 -12.71 16.16 -16.10
CA PHE A 499 -12.13 17.33 -16.75
C PHE A 499 -11.47 16.90 -18.05
N THR A 500 -11.85 17.55 -19.16
CA THR A 500 -11.31 17.32 -20.51
C THR A 500 -10.79 18.60 -21.17
N GLY A 501 -10.68 19.69 -20.42
CA GLY A 501 -10.23 20.99 -20.92
C GLY A 501 -8.73 21.06 -21.22
N ASN A 502 -8.23 22.27 -21.47
CA ASN A 502 -6.84 22.51 -21.84
C ASN A 502 -5.93 22.53 -20.62
N LEU A 503 -6.24 23.32 -19.58
CA LEU A 503 -5.35 23.54 -18.43
C LEU A 503 -5.95 23.05 -17.12
N TYR A 504 -5.24 22.15 -16.45
CA TYR A 504 -5.58 21.71 -15.10
C TYR A 504 -4.46 22.11 -14.12
N ILE A 505 -4.76 22.97 -13.15
CA ILE A 505 -3.82 23.38 -12.11
C ILE A 505 -4.19 22.66 -10.80
N ALA A 506 -3.36 21.74 -10.36
CA ALA A 506 -3.55 20.94 -9.15
C ALA A 506 -2.76 21.55 -7.97
N CYS A 507 -3.46 22.13 -7.01
CA CYS A 507 -2.87 22.83 -5.88
C CYS A 507 -3.00 21.99 -4.60
N GLY A 508 -1.88 21.48 -4.07
CA GLY A 508 -1.88 20.68 -2.83
C GLY A 508 -2.54 19.31 -2.97
N ILE A 509 -2.63 18.78 -4.19
CA ILE A 509 -3.21 17.47 -4.50
C ILE A 509 -2.08 16.45 -4.57
N SER A 510 -2.16 15.35 -3.80
CA SER A 510 -1.15 14.28 -3.84
C SER A 510 -1.14 13.53 -5.17
N GLY A 511 -2.31 13.37 -5.80
CA GLY A 511 -2.46 12.66 -7.08
C GLY A 511 -2.89 11.20 -6.94
N ALA A 512 -3.71 10.89 -5.92
CA ALA A 512 -4.34 9.57 -5.79
C ALA A 512 -4.92 9.10 -7.14
N VAL A 513 -4.77 7.82 -7.47
CA VAL A 513 -5.16 7.22 -8.77
C VAL A 513 -6.60 7.57 -9.14
N GLN A 514 -7.50 7.62 -8.16
CA GLN A 514 -8.89 8.00 -8.36
C GLN A 514 -9.04 9.44 -8.88
N HIS A 515 -8.27 10.40 -8.36
CA HIS A 515 -8.29 11.79 -8.82
C HIS A 515 -7.77 11.90 -10.26
N LEU A 516 -6.63 11.27 -10.55
CA LEU A 516 -6.02 11.27 -11.88
C LEU A 516 -6.95 10.70 -12.96
N LYS A 517 -7.73 9.66 -12.64
CA LYS A 517 -8.75 9.09 -13.55
C LYS A 517 -9.92 10.05 -13.88
N GLY A 518 -10.05 11.16 -13.15
CA GLY A 518 -10.97 12.25 -13.46
C GLY A 518 -10.40 13.26 -14.45
N ILE A 519 -9.08 13.33 -14.60
CA ILE A 519 -8.37 14.23 -15.51
C ILE A 519 -8.13 13.48 -16.82
N ARG A 520 -9.13 13.49 -17.70
CA ARG A 520 -9.09 12.76 -18.96
C ARG A 520 -8.73 13.71 -20.07
N ASP A 521 -7.76 13.37 -20.90
CA ASP A 521 -7.44 14.18 -22.07
C ASP A 521 -7.05 15.64 -21.82
N ALA A 522 -6.76 16.04 -20.57
CA ALA A 522 -6.23 17.37 -20.27
C ALA A 522 -4.95 17.64 -21.08
N SER A 523 -4.87 18.80 -21.73
CA SER A 523 -3.75 19.16 -22.61
C SER A 523 -2.49 19.43 -21.80
N THR A 524 -2.61 20.26 -20.76
CA THR A 524 -1.54 20.57 -19.80
C THR A 524 -2.03 20.35 -18.37
N ILE A 525 -1.22 19.68 -17.58
CA ILE A 525 -1.42 19.55 -16.12
C ILE A 525 -0.28 20.27 -15.42
N VAL A 526 -0.61 21.21 -14.55
CA VAL A 526 0.30 21.89 -13.63
C VAL A 526 0.08 21.32 -12.23
N ALA A 527 1.14 20.99 -11.51
CA ALA A 527 1.07 20.49 -10.14
C ALA A 527 1.89 21.36 -9.18
N ILE A 528 1.31 21.73 -8.05
CA ILE A 528 2.00 22.46 -6.98
C ILE A 528 1.82 21.65 -5.71
N ASN A 529 2.92 21.13 -5.16
CA ASN A 529 2.89 20.30 -3.97
C ASN A 529 4.21 20.39 -3.20
N LYS A 530 4.16 20.44 -1.88
CA LYS A 530 5.36 20.43 -1.02
C LYS A 530 6.12 19.09 -1.09
N ASN A 531 5.41 17.98 -1.30
CA ASN A 531 6.00 16.65 -1.38
C ASN A 531 6.48 16.38 -2.82
N ALA A 532 7.80 16.43 -3.03
CA ALA A 532 8.44 16.20 -4.33
C ALA A 532 8.11 14.83 -4.97
N ASN A 533 7.71 13.86 -4.14
CA ASN A 533 7.38 12.50 -4.54
C ASN A 533 5.87 12.26 -4.71
N ALA A 534 5.04 13.31 -4.59
CA ALA A 534 3.61 13.22 -4.79
C ALA A 534 3.27 12.60 -6.17
N PRO A 535 2.41 11.56 -6.25
CA PRO A 535 2.03 10.90 -7.51
C PRO A 535 1.57 11.85 -8.64
N ILE A 536 1.04 13.03 -8.30
CA ILE A 536 0.64 14.04 -9.27
C ILE A 536 1.82 14.50 -10.15
N PHE A 537 3.05 14.56 -9.62
CA PHE A 537 4.23 14.99 -10.38
C PHE A 537 4.62 14.00 -11.47
N LYS A 538 4.35 12.70 -11.28
CA LYS A 538 4.53 11.68 -12.34
C LYS A 538 3.55 11.87 -13.52
N ASN A 539 2.47 12.62 -13.30
CA ASN A 539 1.33 12.78 -14.21
C ASN A 539 1.09 14.24 -14.64
N CYS A 540 2.02 15.17 -14.36
CA CYS A 540 1.93 16.57 -14.75
C CYS A 540 2.94 16.92 -15.86
N ASP A 541 2.62 17.97 -16.61
CA ASP A 541 3.51 18.58 -17.60
C ASP A 541 4.51 19.52 -16.92
N TYR A 542 4.00 20.33 -15.98
CA TYR A 542 4.78 21.27 -15.18
C TYR A 542 4.53 21.05 -13.69
N GLY A 543 5.58 21.13 -12.88
CA GLY A 543 5.47 20.98 -11.43
C GLY A 543 6.27 22.04 -10.69
N ILE A 544 5.75 22.54 -9.56
CA ILE A 544 6.52 23.30 -8.57
C ILE A 544 6.53 22.51 -7.27
N VAL A 545 7.72 22.18 -6.78
CA VAL A 545 7.91 21.60 -5.45
C VAL A 545 8.01 22.72 -4.43
N GLY A 546 6.95 23.01 -3.69
CA GLY A 546 6.92 24.12 -2.74
C GLY A 546 5.62 24.20 -1.96
N ASP A 547 5.61 25.03 -0.91
CA ASP A 547 4.40 25.28 -0.13
C ASP A 547 3.36 26.02 -0.99
N VAL A 548 2.15 25.50 -1.05
CA VAL A 548 1.04 26.14 -1.77
C VAL A 548 0.73 27.54 -1.19
N MET A 549 0.96 27.77 0.10
CA MET A 549 0.72 29.08 0.72
C MET A 549 1.68 30.15 0.23
N GLU A 550 2.89 29.76 -0.16
CA GLU A 550 3.90 30.65 -0.72
C GLU A 550 3.73 30.79 -2.24
N ILE A 551 3.48 29.68 -2.93
CA ILE A 551 3.43 29.65 -4.40
C ILE A 551 2.16 30.27 -4.97
N LEU A 552 0.98 30.03 -4.38
CA LEU A 552 -0.28 30.50 -4.97
C LEU A 552 -0.42 32.03 -5.04
N PRO A 553 -0.04 32.81 -4.00
CA PRO A 553 -0.06 34.28 -4.10
C PRO A 553 0.87 34.81 -5.19
N LEU A 554 2.09 34.27 -5.28
CA LEU A 554 3.07 34.66 -6.30
C LEU A 554 2.58 34.33 -7.71
N LEU A 555 2.02 33.14 -7.90
CA LEU A 555 1.45 32.72 -9.19
C LEU A 555 0.23 33.56 -9.56
N THR A 556 -0.61 33.91 -8.60
CA THR A 556 -1.77 34.79 -8.82
C THR A 556 -1.31 36.15 -9.31
N ALA A 557 -0.32 36.76 -8.64
CA ALA A 557 0.23 38.05 -9.04
C ALA A 557 0.92 38.00 -10.41
N ALA A 558 1.60 36.90 -10.75
CA ALA A 558 2.27 36.75 -12.03
C ALA A 558 1.31 36.54 -13.22
N LEU A 559 0.08 36.09 -12.97
CA LEU A 559 -0.98 35.95 -13.98
C LEU A 559 -1.89 37.18 -14.09
N ASP A 560 -1.77 38.11 -13.15
CA ASP A 560 -2.54 39.35 -13.14
C ASP A 560 -1.93 40.37 -14.11
N ASN A 561 -2.70 40.74 -15.13
CA ASN A 561 -2.33 41.75 -16.11
C ASN A 561 -2.93 43.13 -15.78
N GLY A 562 -3.59 43.28 -14.62
CA GLY A 562 -4.20 44.54 -14.17
C GLY A 562 -5.50 44.91 -14.90
N GLU A 563 -5.99 44.06 -15.81
CA GLU A 563 -7.20 44.28 -16.59
C GLU A 563 -8.30 43.25 -16.25
N ALA A 564 -9.57 43.66 -16.38
CA ALA A 564 -10.68 42.73 -16.21
C ALA A 564 -10.68 41.66 -17.32
N LYS A 565 -10.88 40.38 -16.93
CA LYS A 565 -10.86 39.27 -17.87
C LYS A 565 -12.01 39.35 -18.87
N LYS A 566 -11.70 39.22 -20.16
CA LYS A 566 -12.71 39.15 -21.23
C LYS A 566 -13.41 37.79 -21.23
N PRO A 567 -14.67 37.69 -21.70
CA PRO A 567 -15.33 36.39 -21.84
C PRO A 567 -14.51 35.46 -22.75
N ALA A 568 -14.23 34.24 -22.27
CA ALA A 568 -13.49 33.26 -23.07
C ALA A 568 -14.27 32.84 -24.32
N PRO A 569 -13.61 32.68 -25.48
CA PRO A 569 -14.22 32.10 -26.67
C PRO A 569 -14.59 30.62 -26.42
N PRO A 570 -15.39 29.99 -27.31
CA PRO A 570 -15.64 28.56 -27.23
C PRO A 570 -14.34 27.76 -27.19
N MET A 571 -14.27 26.74 -26.30
CA MET A 571 -13.07 25.95 -26.07
C MET A 571 -12.53 25.34 -27.38
N VAL A 572 -11.30 25.71 -27.75
CA VAL A 572 -10.53 25.05 -28.81
C VAL A 572 -9.49 24.15 -28.16
N LYS A 573 -9.51 22.86 -28.49
CA LYS A 573 -8.62 21.88 -27.85
C LYS A 573 -7.16 22.09 -28.30
N MET A 574 -6.27 22.33 -27.34
CA MET A 574 -4.84 22.45 -27.61
C MET A 574 -4.22 21.08 -27.88
N LYS A 575 -3.33 20.99 -28.89
CA LYS A 575 -2.59 19.76 -29.22
C LYS A 575 -1.64 19.40 -28.08
N ARG A 576 -1.61 18.12 -27.74
CA ARG A 576 -0.66 17.58 -26.78
C ARG A 576 0.75 17.54 -27.38
N PRO A 577 1.80 17.72 -26.56
CA PRO A 577 3.15 17.39 -26.97
C PRO A 577 3.21 15.92 -27.38
N LEU A 578 3.76 15.65 -28.56
CA LEU A 578 4.00 14.28 -29.00
C LEU A 578 5.05 13.66 -28.09
N PRO A 579 4.91 12.37 -27.69
CA PRO A 579 5.97 11.70 -26.98
C PRO A 579 7.25 11.78 -27.81
N PRO A 580 8.40 12.15 -27.22
CA PRO A 580 9.66 12.04 -27.95
C PRO A 580 9.79 10.59 -28.43
N LYS A 581 10.12 10.41 -29.72
CA LYS A 581 10.49 9.07 -30.20
C LYS A 581 11.62 8.59 -29.28
N PRO A 582 11.54 7.37 -28.71
CA PRO A 582 12.63 6.85 -27.91
C PRO A 582 13.91 6.95 -28.75
N ALA A 583 14.96 7.54 -28.18
CA ALA A 583 16.26 7.56 -28.84
C ALA A 583 16.64 6.10 -29.12
N PRO A 584 17.03 5.75 -30.36
CA PRO A 584 17.48 4.41 -30.65
C PRO A 584 18.62 4.06 -29.70
N ILE A 585 18.54 2.89 -29.07
CA ILE A 585 19.64 2.37 -28.27
C ILE A 585 20.67 1.89 -29.30
N GLY A 586 21.71 2.69 -29.55
CA GLY A 586 22.77 2.34 -30.51
C GLY A 586 22.35 2.36 -31.99
N LYS A 587 23.29 2.02 -32.86
CA LYS A 587 23.05 1.78 -34.30
C LYS A 587 22.46 0.38 -34.49
N ILE A 588 21.61 0.23 -35.49
CA ILE A 588 21.18 -1.07 -35.99
C ILE A 588 22.26 -1.55 -36.96
N TYR A 589 22.69 -2.79 -36.80
CA TYR A 589 23.73 -3.42 -37.62
C TYR A 589 23.09 -4.49 -38.49
N THR A 590 23.44 -4.55 -39.76
CA THR A 590 22.81 -5.48 -40.72
C THR A 590 23.82 -6.54 -41.14
N CYS A 591 23.45 -7.81 -41.00
CA CYS A 591 24.25 -8.94 -41.46
C CYS A 591 24.38 -8.89 -42.99
N GLY A 592 25.62 -8.86 -43.49
CA GLY A 592 25.91 -8.85 -44.92
C GLY A 592 25.53 -10.13 -45.66
N GLY A 593 25.42 -11.27 -44.95
CA GLY A 593 25.04 -12.56 -45.53
C GLY A 593 23.53 -12.72 -45.78
N CYS A 594 22.69 -12.43 -44.77
CA CYS A 594 21.24 -12.70 -44.84
C CYS A 594 20.35 -11.46 -44.67
N GLY A 595 20.92 -10.29 -44.38
CA GLY A 595 20.16 -9.07 -44.13
C GLY A 595 19.48 -8.99 -42.76
N TYR A 596 19.81 -9.88 -41.82
CA TYR A 596 19.32 -9.80 -40.44
C TYR A 596 19.78 -8.51 -39.76
N GLU A 597 18.86 -7.77 -39.17
CA GLU A 597 19.14 -6.52 -38.45
C GLU A 597 19.22 -6.75 -36.94
N TYR A 598 20.43 -6.61 -36.37
CA TYR A 598 20.60 -6.58 -34.93
C TYR A 598 20.15 -5.22 -34.38
N ASN A 599 19.07 -5.22 -33.59
CA ASN A 599 18.55 -4.06 -32.90
C ASN A 599 18.90 -4.11 -31.41
N PRO A 600 19.81 -3.24 -30.90
CA PRO A 600 20.20 -3.26 -29.51
C PRO A 600 19.03 -3.01 -28.54
N ALA A 601 17.92 -2.41 -28.97
CA ALA A 601 16.74 -2.24 -28.13
C ALA A 601 15.98 -3.55 -27.88
N VAL A 602 16.21 -4.57 -28.70
CA VAL A 602 15.61 -5.90 -28.62
C VAL A 602 16.61 -6.93 -28.06
N GLY A 603 17.90 -6.80 -28.39
CA GLY A 603 18.92 -7.81 -28.08
C GLY A 603 18.80 -9.03 -29.00
N ASP A 604 19.39 -10.14 -28.57
CA ASP A 604 19.30 -11.45 -29.24
C ASP A 604 19.02 -12.53 -28.18
N ALA A 605 17.77 -12.97 -28.12
CA ALA A 605 17.31 -13.90 -27.09
C ALA A 605 17.86 -15.31 -27.27
N ASP A 606 18.17 -15.74 -28.50
CA ASP A 606 18.64 -17.09 -28.79
C ASP A 606 20.11 -17.27 -28.38
N ALA A 607 20.86 -16.16 -28.30
CA ALA A 607 22.24 -16.09 -27.83
C ALA A 607 22.38 -15.50 -26.42
N ASP A 608 21.30 -15.45 -25.62
CA ASP A 608 21.28 -14.88 -24.25
C ASP A 608 21.75 -13.41 -24.14
N ILE A 609 21.58 -12.62 -25.21
CA ILE A 609 21.92 -11.20 -25.25
C ILE A 609 20.73 -10.36 -24.81
N ALA A 610 20.87 -9.69 -23.66
CA ALA A 610 19.81 -8.87 -23.09
C ALA A 610 19.45 -7.65 -23.97
N PRO A 611 18.17 -7.23 -24.01
CA PRO A 611 17.78 -5.93 -24.57
C PRO A 611 18.57 -4.80 -23.92
N GLY A 612 19.10 -3.89 -24.73
CA GLY A 612 19.97 -2.78 -24.33
C GLY A 612 21.47 -3.03 -24.61
N THR A 613 21.85 -4.22 -25.07
CA THR A 613 23.25 -4.56 -25.37
C THR A 613 23.69 -3.96 -26.70
N LEU A 614 24.62 -3.00 -26.66
CA LEU A 614 25.20 -2.41 -27.87
C LEU A 614 25.96 -3.46 -28.70
N PHE A 615 25.96 -3.32 -30.02
CA PHE A 615 26.61 -4.28 -30.93
C PHE A 615 28.09 -4.49 -30.60
N GLU A 616 28.79 -3.44 -30.21
CA GLU A 616 30.20 -3.49 -29.81
C GLU A 616 30.42 -4.33 -28.55
N LYS A 617 29.39 -4.47 -27.70
CA LYS A 617 29.42 -5.26 -26.45
C LYS A 617 28.92 -6.69 -26.61
N LEU A 618 28.53 -7.11 -27.81
CA LEU A 618 28.23 -8.52 -28.09
C LEU A 618 29.50 -9.37 -27.87
N PRO A 619 29.39 -10.59 -27.34
CA PRO A 619 30.50 -11.54 -27.25
C PRO A 619 31.24 -11.70 -28.59
N GLU A 620 32.54 -12.01 -28.56
CA GLU A 620 33.33 -12.21 -29.79
C GLU A 620 32.88 -13.45 -30.57
N ASP A 621 32.31 -14.44 -29.88
CA ASP A 621 31.76 -15.68 -30.42
C ASP A 621 30.28 -15.57 -30.82
N TRP A 622 29.67 -14.39 -30.69
CA TRP A 622 28.31 -14.16 -31.16
C TRP A 622 28.25 -14.19 -32.69
N VAL A 623 27.25 -14.92 -33.22
CA VAL A 623 27.01 -15.08 -34.66
C VAL A 623 25.60 -14.66 -35.02
N CYS A 624 25.37 -14.33 -36.30
CA CYS A 624 24.06 -14.02 -36.82
C CYS A 624 23.07 -15.16 -36.52
N PRO A 625 21.93 -14.90 -35.86
CA PRO A 625 20.99 -15.96 -35.50
C PRO A 625 20.30 -16.62 -36.71
N GLU A 626 20.25 -15.93 -37.85
CA GLU A 626 19.59 -16.44 -39.07
C GLU A 626 20.52 -17.27 -39.98
N CYS A 627 21.81 -16.92 -40.05
CA CYS A 627 22.74 -17.56 -41.00
C CYS A 627 24.08 -18.00 -40.41
N ALA A 628 24.27 -17.83 -39.10
CA ALA A 628 25.48 -18.16 -38.35
C ALA A 628 26.77 -17.47 -38.85
N GLU A 629 26.66 -16.40 -39.63
CA GLU A 629 27.83 -15.59 -39.99
C GLU A 629 28.37 -14.83 -38.79
N SER A 630 29.69 -14.65 -38.77
CA SER A 630 30.40 -14.00 -37.68
C SER A 630 30.11 -12.52 -37.58
N LYS A 631 30.31 -11.98 -36.38
CA LYS A 631 30.03 -10.58 -36.01
C LYS A 631 30.70 -9.54 -36.94
N ASP A 632 31.83 -9.87 -37.56
CA ASP A 632 32.56 -9.01 -38.50
C ASP A 632 31.85 -8.83 -39.85
N MET A 633 30.86 -9.66 -40.17
CA MET A 633 30.06 -9.56 -41.40
C MET A 633 28.87 -8.59 -41.29
N PHE A 634 28.71 -7.92 -40.14
CA PHE A 634 27.66 -6.92 -39.92
C PHE A 634 28.15 -5.50 -40.25
N MET A 635 27.32 -4.72 -40.94
CA MET A 635 27.61 -3.34 -41.38
C MET A 635 26.67 -2.30 -40.77
#